data_AF-A0A8C0IYH9-F1
#
_entry.id   AF-A0A8C0IYH9-F1
#
_cell.length_a   1.000
_cell.length_b   1.000
_cell.length_c   1.000
_cell.angle_alpha   90.00
_cell.angle_beta   90.00
_cell.angle_gamma   90.00
#
_symmetry.space_group_name_H-M   'P 1'
#
loop_
_entity.id
_entity.type
_entity.pdbx_description
1 polymer ?
#
loop_
_entity_poly.entity_id
_entity_poly.type
_entity_poly.pdbx_seq_one_letter_code
_entity_poly.pdbx_strand_id
1 'polypeptide(L)'
;CLLVGAKGIQMISGFAVLPQQIINLPIGNGASNIIIYPGELCSSVSAIFQRQKIKSFLSIKHHRSSSHLFSIYPFKYLILQLTCAFVFLEPVEAFCTSLKDYFQDVCKFMAMDREVTLDHLYIDGALMQGQTETKSGKNVIKVMEKELVIYNLEEKEKAAIERSQIFQVLGGKELETKVIVVLGKAGMGKSILVQKICQDWSNGKFSQFEFVFWFECRRLSLPEKQYSLKDLLLELFVKPREGSDEVFEYILQNPSKVLLIFDGFEELQDHDGFTHYPDCQSYKELYSIRELFAGLFQKKILSGCTLLLTARPKDKFNQYLSKVDKIIEMIGFSPQQVELYIARYFEGLPYSDDAVKLITNCQYLFSHCYSPVMCRFICFLCEMMFEMGDKDLPPTLTSLFVKYLQQKLIPTQTDATAIGNQQHVTRLAQLAWYLGEKNQNALKSSLFPSKEVKEFALKYGLVLPFTFPKHSGNGEEEFGSAFSDFVIQNFLSALHLLLSEDIKDKSLTKYLSLPARKKKPHNWLDLVPRFLPGLLYLRHDPFLCSLSDEHVMKMITKKQKTLLKYIKKIQISDLYPEKLLELLHCVYETQDSYLLQHVALRIKAELSFLGTLLTPPDVYVLHFILKRSPKEFSLDLRNSGINLQGLKHLVGLKNVTSFRTSLSDTVRLWESLEQTKEYELLKISVEKFDIDPFKAETMKDIRDLSDLVQIQEKMTHCVFSCRLGPTCGLQGFLKLVEILAAFPSLQHLE
;
A
#
# COMPACT_ATOMS: atom_id res chain seq x y z
N CYS A 1 53.87 8.43 -33.82
CA CYS A 1 54.50 9.46 -34.65
C CYS A 1 53.73 10.77 -34.49
N LEU A 2 54.45 11.83 -34.10
CA LEU A 2 53.98 13.14 -33.64
C LEU A 2 53.66 14.12 -34.78
N LEU A 3 52.79 15.09 -34.47
CA LEU A 3 52.87 16.55 -34.75
C LEU A 3 51.54 17.16 -34.24
N VAL A 4 51.40 17.76 -33.05
CA VAL A 4 52.02 18.95 -32.43
C VAL A 4 51.95 20.20 -33.31
N GLY A 5 51.10 21.14 -32.87
CA GLY A 5 51.08 22.55 -33.28
C GLY A 5 50.24 23.37 -32.29
N ALA A 6 50.87 23.80 -31.20
CA ALA A 6 50.28 24.61 -30.13
C ALA A 6 50.50 26.12 -30.34
N LYS A 7 49.53 26.93 -29.86
CA LYS A 7 49.60 28.32 -29.32
C LYS A 7 48.14 28.82 -29.21
N GLY A 8 47.59 29.38 -28.15
CA GLY A 8 48.05 29.82 -26.82
C GLY A 8 46.80 30.24 -26.02
N ILE A 9 46.94 30.30 -24.70
CA ILE A 9 45.88 30.38 -23.67
C ILE A 9 45.45 31.82 -23.37
N GLN A 10 44.15 32.04 -23.13
CA GLN A 10 43.66 32.89 -22.03
C GLN A 10 42.24 32.47 -21.60
N MET A 11 42.06 32.20 -20.31
CA MET A 11 40.79 31.88 -19.65
C MET A 11 40.10 33.15 -19.13
N ILE A 12 38.77 33.25 -19.21
CA ILE A 12 37.80 33.22 -18.07
C ILE A 12 36.36 33.58 -18.52
N SER A 13 35.41 32.78 -18.02
CA SER A 13 33.97 32.96 -17.73
C SER A 13 32.91 33.19 -18.83
N GLY A 14 31.89 32.31 -18.83
CA GLY A 14 30.50 32.74 -19.03
C GLY A 14 29.67 31.86 -19.98
N PHE A 15 28.89 30.95 -19.42
CA PHE A 15 27.63 30.35 -19.91
C PHE A 15 27.51 29.80 -21.35
N ALA A 16 27.07 28.53 -21.40
CA ALA A 16 26.81 27.72 -22.57
C ALA A 16 25.66 28.26 -23.45
N VAL A 17 25.85 28.21 -24.77
CA VAL A 17 24.78 28.33 -25.77
C VAL A 17 24.89 27.13 -26.73
N LEU A 18 23.77 26.40 -26.85
CA LEU A 18 23.54 25.26 -27.76
C LEU A 18 23.62 25.68 -29.24
N PRO A 19 23.90 24.74 -30.18
CA PRO A 19 24.14 25.06 -31.59
C PRO A 19 22.85 25.46 -32.32
N GLN A 20 22.89 26.62 -32.98
CA GLN A 20 21.85 27.10 -33.88
C GLN A 20 21.88 26.29 -35.19
N GLN A 21 20.76 25.64 -35.55
CA GLN A 21 20.55 25.12 -36.90
C GLN A 21 20.21 26.28 -37.85
N ILE A 22 21.08 26.53 -38.82
CA ILE A 22 20.83 27.46 -39.93
C ILE A 22 19.99 26.73 -40.98
N ILE A 23 18.74 27.15 -41.16
CA ILE A 23 17.92 26.75 -42.32
C ILE A 23 18.00 27.87 -43.35
N ASN A 24 18.76 27.66 -44.43
CA ASN A 24 18.82 28.59 -45.56
C ASN A 24 17.59 28.39 -46.47
N LEU A 25 16.75 29.41 -46.62
CA LEU A 25 15.72 29.51 -47.65
C LEU A 25 16.12 30.60 -48.66
N PRO A 26 16.18 30.31 -49.97
CA PRO A 26 16.47 31.34 -50.97
C PRO A 26 15.19 32.11 -51.25
N ILE A 27 15.14 33.37 -50.83
CA ILE A 27 14.09 34.32 -51.22
C ILE A 27 14.69 35.24 -52.29
N GLY A 28 14.11 35.20 -53.49
CA GLY A 28 14.43 36.15 -54.54
C GLY A 28 14.04 37.57 -54.13
N ASN A 29 15.03 38.46 -54.16
CA ASN A 29 14.97 39.93 -54.17
C ASN A 29 14.10 40.61 -53.09
N GLY A 30 14.75 41.04 -52.01
CA GLY A 30 14.29 42.15 -51.15
C GLY A 30 14.52 41.88 -49.66
N ALA A 31 15.41 42.66 -49.04
CA ALA A 31 15.82 42.48 -47.64
C ALA A 31 14.71 42.81 -46.63
N SER A 32 14.44 41.90 -45.70
CA SER A 32 13.86 42.21 -44.39
C SER A 32 14.33 41.18 -43.35
N ASN A 33 15.14 41.63 -42.38
CA ASN A 33 15.53 40.82 -41.23
C ASN A 33 14.37 40.80 -40.22
N ILE A 34 13.78 39.63 -39.96
CA ILE A 34 12.92 39.42 -38.79
C ILE A 34 13.71 38.57 -37.80
N ILE A 35 14.07 39.18 -36.67
CA ILE A 35 14.67 38.51 -35.52
C ILE A 35 13.51 38.10 -34.61
N ILE A 36 13.30 36.81 -34.37
CA ILE A 36 12.36 36.31 -33.36
C ILE A 36 13.19 35.76 -32.19
N TYR A 37 13.06 36.38 -31.02
CA TYR A 37 13.59 35.86 -29.75
C TYR A 37 12.59 34.84 -29.15
N PRO A 38 13.05 33.76 -28.52
CA PRO A 38 12.19 32.91 -27.70
C PRO A 38 12.02 33.59 -26.33
N GLY A 39 10.87 34.25 -26.13
CA GLY A 39 10.47 34.83 -24.86
C GLY A 39 9.10 34.30 -24.45
N GLU A 40 9.05 33.79 -23.23
CA GLU A 40 7.89 33.40 -22.41
C GLU A 40 6.50 33.83 -22.90
N LEU A 41 5.58 32.87 -23.04
CA LEU A 41 4.15 33.12 -23.15
C LEU A 41 3.45 32.52 -21.94
N CYS A 42 3.45 33.30 -20.85
CA CYS A 42 2.47 33.18 -19.79
C CYS A 42 1.41 34.28 -19.99
N SER A 43 0.13 33.90 -19.85
CA SER A 43 -1.01 34.78 -19.55
C SER A 43 -1.22 36.03 -20.43
N SER A 44 -1.84 35.89 -21.62
CA SER A 44 -2.65 36.96 -22.28
C SER A 44 -3.27 36.61 -23.64
N VAL A 45 -3.35 35.34 -24.05
CA VAL A 45 -3.97 34.97 -25.35
C VAL A 45 -5.50 34.77 -25.27
N SER A 46 -6.10 34.88 -24.08
CA SER A 46 -7.55 34.78 -23.89
C SER A 46 -8.37 36.02 -24.31
N ALA A 47 -7.77 37.04 -24.92
CA ALA A 47 -8.46 38.33 -25.17
C ALA A 47 -8.58 38.80 -26.64
N ILE A 48 -8.07 38.08 -27.66
CA ILE A 48 -8.12 38.58 -29.06
C ILE A 48 -8.70 37.56 -30.06
N PHE A 49 -9.78 36.85 -29.71
CA PHE A 49 -10.64 36.23 -30.71
C PHE A 49 -12.13 36.35 -30.33
N GLN A 50 -12.60 37.59 -30.17
CA GLN A 50 -14.03 37.88 -30.25
C GLN A 50 -14.47 37.91 -31.72
N ARG A 51 -15.29 36.91 -32.09
CA ARG A 51 -16.32 36.93 -33.14
C ARG A 51 -16.18 38.01 -34.22
N GLN A 52 -15.38 37.78 -35.27
CA GLN A 52 -15.62 38.44 -36.57
C GLN A 52 -15.38 37.51 -37.77
N LYS A 53 -16.49 37.07 -38.36
CA LYS A 53 -16.72 36.69 -39.77
C LYS A 53 -15.55 36.05 -40.55
N ILE A 54 -15.43 34.73 -40.46
CA ILE A 54 -14.95 33.92 -41.59
C ILE A 54 -16.13 33.75 -42.56
N LYS A 55 -16.39 34.77 -43.40
CA LYS A 55 -17.40 34.68 -44.48
C LYS A 55 -16.98 35.35 -45.80
N SER A 56 -15.71 35.71 -46.00
CA SER A 56 -15.31 36.50 -47.19
C SER A 56 -14.17 35.93 -48.06
N PHE A 57 -13.68 34.71 -47.85
CA PHE A 57 -12.65 34.12 -48.72
C PHE A 57 -13.15 33.15 -49.80
N LEU A 58 -14.44 33.18 -50.12
CA LEU A 58 -15.03 32.46 -51.27
C LEU A 58 -15.67 33.46 -52.24
N SER A 59 -14.84 34.20 -52.99
CA SER A 59 -15.30 34.85 -54.21
C SER A 59 -14.17 34.84 -55.25
N ILE A 60 -14.05 33.70 -55.95
CA ILE A 60 -13.23 33.59 -57.14
C ILE A 60 -14.07 34.14 -58.29
N LYS A 61 -13.86 35.41 -58.66
CA LYS A 61 -14.30 35.93 -59.96
C LYS A 61 -13.36 35.41 -61.04
N HIS A 62 -13.90 34.64 -61.98
CA HIS A 62 -13.23 34.23 -63.20
C HIS A 62 -12.77 35.45 -64.01
N HIS A 63 -11.47 35.60 -64.19
CA HIS A 63 -10.92 36.23 -65.39
C HIS A 63 -9.84 35.33 -65.98
N ARG A 64 -10.07 34.90 -67.23
CA ARG A 64 -9.14 34.14 -68.05
C ARG A 64 -7.96 35.01 -68.44
N SER A 65 -6.74 34.60 -68.12
CA SER A 65 -5.62 34.55 -69.06
C SER A 65 -4.38 33.89 -68.44
N SER A 66 -3.82 32.93 -69.19
CA SER A 66 -2.44 32.45 -69.23
C SER A 66 -1.73 31.97 -67.94
N SER A 67 -1.64 30.64 -67.85
CA SER A 67 -0.43 29.84 -67.56
C SER A 67 0.46 30.25 -66.38
N HIS A 68 0.30 29.54 -65.24
CA HIS A 68 1.38 28.84 -64.53
C HIS A 68 0.76 27.93 -63.45
N LEU A 69 1.01 26.61 -63.56
CA LEU A 69 0.70 25.65 -62.49
C LEU A 69 1.65 25.90 -61.32
N PHE A 70 1.18 26.56 -60.26
CA PHE A 70 1.78 26.44 -58.93
C PHE A 70 0.87 25.57 -58.05
N SER A 71 1.44 24.48 -57.57
CA SER A 71 0.83 23.50 -56.67
C SER A 71 0.40 24.15 -55.35
N ILE A 72 -0.91 24.26 -55.12
CA ILE A 72 -1.53 24.69 -53.84
C ILE A 72 -1.72 23.47 -52.90
N TYR A 73 -0.98 22.37 -53.10
CA TYR A 73 -1.09 21.18 -52.24
C TYR A 73 -0.56 21.35 -50.79
N PRO A 74 0.55 22.06 -50.50
CA PRO A 74 1.06 22.09 -49.13
C PRO A 74 0.24 23.00 -48.20
N PHE A 75 -0.38 24.08 -48.73
CA PHE A 75 -1.20 24.99 -47.93
C PHE A 75 -2.56 24.40 -47.58
N LYS A 76 -3.18 23.65 -48.50
CA LYS A 76 -4.44 22.96 -48.24
C LYS A 76 -4.26 21.82 -47.24
N TYR A 77 -3.12 21.12 -47.28
CA TYR A 77 -2.79 20.05 -46.33
C TYR A 77 -2.51 20.59 -44.93
N LEU A 78 -1.79 21.72 -44.83
CA LEU A 78 -1.52 22.39 -43.54
C LEU A 78 -2.79 22.99 -42.93
N ILE A 79 -3.63 23.63 -43.74
CA ILE A 79 -4.95 24.13 -43.29
C ILE A 79 -5.86 22.96 -42.92
N LEU A 80 -5.88 21.86 -43.68
CA LEU A 80 -6.68 20.67 -43.35
C LEU A 80 -6.18 20.01 -42.06
N GLN A 81 -4.86 19.92 -41.84
CA GLN A 81 -4.27 19.42 -40.60
C GLN A 81 -4.56 20.33 -39.40
N LEU A 82 -4.48 21.66 -39.59
CA LEU A 82 -4.84 22.63 -38.55
C LEU A 82 -6.34 22.53 -38.25
N THR A 83 -7.22 22.54 -39.27
CA THR A 83 -8.67 22.41 -39.07
C THR A 83 -9.07 21.06 -38.51
N CYS A 84 -8.42 19.96 -38.89
CA CYS A 84 -8.64 18.65 -38.28
C CYS A 84 -8.18 18.65 -36.83
N ALA A 85 -6.96 19.15 -36.53
CA ALA A 85 -6.49 19.28 -35.16
C ALA A 85 -7.44 20.12 -34.29
N PHE A 86 -7.95 21.24 -34.80
CA PHE A 86 -8.93 22.08 -34.10
C PHE A 86 -10.29 21.37 -33.89
N VAL A 87 -10.72 20.48 -34.80
CA VAL A 87 -11.98 19.71 -34.68
C VAL A 87 -11.85 18.53 -33.71
N PHE A 88 -10.67 17.90 -33.61
CA PHE A 88 -10.41 16.82 -32.64
C PHE A 88 -10.32 17.32 -31.19
N LEU A 89 -9.99 18.60 -30.96
CA LEU A 89 -9.77 19.12 -29.60
C LEU A 89 -11.07 19.33 -28.80
N GLU A 90 -12.17 19.78 -29.40
CA GLU A 90 -13.39 20.09 -28.63
C GLU A 90 -13.99 18.85 -27.90
N PRO A 91 -14.20 17.68 -28.55
CA PRO A 91 -14.68 16.48 -27.86
C PRO A 91 -13.69 15.97 -26.82
N VAL A 92 -12.39 16.08 -27.10
CA VAL A 92 -11.30 15.67 -26.21
C VAL A 92 -11.25 16.54 -24.96
N GLU A 93 -11.28 17.87 -25.10
CA GLU A 93 -11.29 18.82 -23.99
C GLU A 93 -12.55 18.67 -23.14
N ALA A 94 -13.72 18.49 -23.78
CA ALA A 94 -14.98 18.24 -23.09
C ALA A 94 -14.93 16.93 -22.28
N PHE A 95 -14.35 15.87 -22.84
CA PHE A 95 -14.18 14.61 -22.14
C PHE A 95 -13.18 14.72 -20.99
N CYS A 96 -12.04 15.39 -21.18
CA CYS A 96 -11.07 15.68 -20.12
C CYS A 96 -11.72 16.42 -18.95
N THR A 97 -12.51 17.45 -19.25
CA THR A 97 -13.23 18.24 -18.23
C THR A 97 -14.22 17.35 -17.48
N SER A 98 -14.99 16.54 -18.20
CA SER A 98 -15.97 15.63 -17.60
C SER A 98 -15.32 14.58 -16.68
N LEU A 99 -14.13 14.07 -17.04
CA LEU A 99 -13.36 13.18 -16.17
C LEU A 99 -12.86 13.89 -14.90
N LYS A 100 -12.40 15.13 -15.01
CA LYS A 100 -11.98 15.92 -13.85
C LYS A 100 -13.15 16.16 -12.91
N ASP A 101 -14.28 16.62 -13.43
CA ASP A 101 -15.49 16.86 -12.64
C ASP A 101 -15.96 15.58 -11.92
N TYR A 102 -15.93 14.44 -12.62
CA TYR A 102 -16.26 13.14 -12.04
C TYR A 102 -15.37 12.79 -10.83
N PHE A 103 -14.05 12.90 -10.95
CA PHE A 103 -13.17 12.59 -9.82
C PHE A 103 -13.18 13.67 -8.73
N GLN A 104 -13.46 14.93 -9.06
CA GLN A 104 -13.69 15.97 -8.04
C GLN A 104 -14.89 15.61 -7.15
N ASP A 105 -15.94 15.01 -7.71
CA ASP A 105 -17.12 14.60 -6.95
C ASP A 105 -16.92 13.25 -6.23
N VAL A 106 -16.57 12.20 -6.99
CA VAL A 106 -16.44 10.83 -6.47
C VAL A 106 -15.32 10.69 -5.44
N CYS A 107 -14.22 11.43 -5.59
CA CYS A 107 -13.09 11.35 -4.66
C CYS A 107 -13.16 12.38 -3.52
N LYS A 108 -14.22 13.19 -3.42
CA LYS A 108 -14.31 14.28 -2.44
C LYS A 108 -14.35 13.81 -0.99
N PHE A 109 -15.01 12.69 -0.73
CA PHE A 109 -15.29 12.21 0.63
C PHE A 109 -14.64 10.87 0.91
N MET A 110 -14.30 10.63 2.17
CA MET A 110 -13.91 9.31 2.64
C MET A 110 -15.16 8.46 2.89
N ALA A 111 -15.11 7.18 2.51
CA ALA A 111 -16.17 6.22 2.79
C ALA A 111 -16.19 5.87 4.29
N MET A 112 -16.86 6.70 5.09
CA MET A 112 -17.04 6.55 6.54
C MET A 112 -18.48 6.89 6.93
N ASP A 113 -18.84 6.65 8.19
CA ASP A 113 -20.19 6.93 8.70
C ASP A 113 -20.52 8.41 8.81
N ARG A 114 -19.48 9.26 8.81
CA ARG A 114 -19.60 10.71 8.79
C ARG A 114 -19.06 11.23 7.47
N GLU A 115 -19.67 12.30 6.98
CA GLU A 115 -19.19 13.03 5.81
C GLU A 115 -17.93 13.80 6.18
N VAL A 116 -16.77 13.21 5.91
CA VAL A 116 -15.46 13.83 6.10
C VAL A 116 -14.79 13.95 4.74
N THR A 117 -14.30 15.14 4.42
CA THR A 117 -13.60 15.36 3.16
C THR A 117 -12.29 14.58 3.15
N LEU A 118 -11.90 14.09 1.96
CA LEU A 118 -10.65 13.37 1.79
C LEU A 118 -9.46 14.25 2.19
N ASP A 119 -9.44 15.52 1.79
CA ASP A 119 -8.34 16.44 2.12
C ASP A 119 -8.15 16.65 3.63
N HIS A 120 -9.25 16.66 4.39
CA HIS A 120 -9.20 16.81 5.84
C HIS A 120 -8.48 15.65 6.50
N LEU A 121 -8.96 14.43 6.28
CA LEU A 121 -8.49 13.26 7.02
C LEU A 121 -7.33 12.52 6.34
N TYR A 122 -7.01 12.84 5.08
CA TYR A 122 -5.88 12.24 4.38
C TYR A 122 -4.55 12.65 5.01
N ILE A 123 -3.76 11.65 5.33
CA ILE A 123 -2.37 11.79 5.75
C ILE A 123 -1.51 11.10 4.72
N ASP A 124 -0.49 11.80 4.24
CA ASP A 124 0.54 11.24 3.38
C ASP A 124 1.22 10.09 4.13
N GLY A 125 0.81 8.86 3.85
CA GLY A 125 1.40 7.66 4.46
C GLY A 125 2.87 7.53 4.04
N ALA A 126 3.68 6.86 4.87
CA ALA A 126 5.09 6.64 4.52
C ALA A 126 5.19 5.73 3.28
N LEU A 127 5.62 6.32 2.16
CA LEU A 127 5.95 5.64 0.92
C LEU A 127 7.46 5.45 0.87
N MET A 128 7.90 4.24 0.51
CA MET A 128 9.33 3.94 0.37
C MET A 128 9.61 3.33 -0.98
N GLN A 129 10.75 3.66 -1.58
CA GLN A 129 11.24 2.98 -2.78
C GLN A 129 11.55 1.53 -2.42
N GLY A 130 10.85 0.57 -3.01
CA GLY A 130 11.12 -0.85 -2.81
C GLY A 130 12.38 -1.28 -3.57
N GLN A 131 13.23 -2.07 -2.91
CA GLN A 131 14.38 -2.74 -3.53
C GLN A 131 14.13 -4.25 -3.53
N THR A 132 14.65 -4.93 -4.57
CA THR A 132 14.52 -6.38 -4.71
C THR A 132 15.89 -7.03 -4.64
N GLU A 133 16.02 -8.06 -3.80
CA GLU A 133 17.19 -8.92 -3.75
C GLU A 133 16.87 -10.27 -4.40
N THR A 134 17.82 -10.78 -5.17
CA THR A 134 17.76 -12.13 -5.73
C THR A 134 18.31 -13.14 -4.73
N LYS A 135 17.46 -14.00 -4.16
CA LYS A 135 17.91 -15.16 -3.38
C LYS A 135 18.07 -16.37 -4.31
N SER A 136 19.23 -17.02 -4.26
CA SER A 136 19.43 -18.31 -4.94
C SER A 136 18.70 -19.41 -4.14
N GLY A 137 17.62 -19.96 -4.70
CA GLY A 137 16.91 -21.09 -4.08
C GLY A 137 17.82 -22.31 -3.89
N LYS A 138 17.65 -23.05 -2.79
CA LYS A 138 18.41 -24.27 -2.46
C LYS A 138 17.96 -25.53 -3.22
N ASN A 139 17.05 -25.43 -4.20
CA ASN A 139 16.52 -26.57 -4.95
C ASN A 139 16.78 -26.45 -6.46
N VAL A 140 16.97 -27.62 -7.10
CA VAL A 140 17.47 -27.83 -8.48
C VAL A 140 16.57 -27.29 -9.60
N ILE A 141 15.42 -26.68 -9.28
CA ILE A 141 14.56 -26.00 -10.26
C ILE A 141 14.73 -24.48 -10.05
N LYS A 142 15.63 -23.88 -10.83
CA LYS A 142 15.90 -22.43 -10.88
C LYS A 142 14.63 -21.65 -11.29
N VAL A 143 13.79 -21.27 -10.33
CA VAL A 143 12.96 -20.06 -10.43
C VAL A 143 13.60 -19.05 -9.48
N MET A 144 14.17 -17.98 -10.05
CA MET A 144 14.76 -16.90 -9.26
C MET A 144 13.62 -16.07 -8.65
N GLU A 145 13.30 -16.31 -7.38
CA GLU A 145 12.34 -15.49 -6.64
C GLU A 145 13.07 -14.25 -6.11
N LYS A 146 12.64 -13.07 -6.56
CA LYS A 146 13.07 -11.77 -6.01
C LYS A 146 12.22 -11.46 -4.77
N GLU A 147 12.84 -11.24 -3.63
CA GLU A 147 12.16 -10.80 -2.41
C GLU A 147 12.43 -9.31 -2.16
N LEU A 148 11.49 -8.65 -1.47
CA LEU A 148 11.65 -7.25 -1.07
C LEU A 148 12.63 -7.17 0.11
N VAL A 149 13.52 -6.18 0.06
CA VAL A 149 14.50 -5.93 1.11
C VAL A 149 13.81 -5.28 2.32
N ILE A 150 14.06 -5.81 3.52
CA ILE A 150 13.62 -5.16 4.75
C ILE A 150 14.67 -4.13 5.16
N TYR A 151 14.28 -2.85 5.11
CA TYR A 151 15.14 -1.74 5.44
C TYR A 151 15.36 -1.55 6.95
N ASN A 152 16.59 -1.17 7.32
CA ASN A 152 16.88 -0.57 8.63
C ASN A 152 16.32 0.87 8.73
N LEU A 153 16.36 1.48 9.92
CA LEU A 153 15.74 2.81 10.14
C LEU A 153 16.29 3.90 9.20
N GLU A 154 17.58 3.89 8.88
CA GLU A 154 18.19 4.90 8.02
C GLU A 154 17.90 4.69 6.54
N GLU A 155 17.91 3.44 6.09
CA GLU A 155 17.51 3.11 4.73
C GLU A 155 16.05 3.48 4.47
N LYS A 156 15.17 3.35 5.46
CA LYS A 156 13.78 3.80 5.36
C LYS A 156 13.67 5.30 5.07
N GLU A 157 14.49 6.13 5.71
CA GLU A 157 14.50 7.58 5.46
C GLU A 157 15.05 7.93 4.08
N LYS A 158 16.16 7.28 3.67
CA LYS A 158 16.75 7.51 2.34
C LYS A 158 15.85 7.01 1.20
N ALA A 159 15.12 5.93 1.46
CA ALA A 159 14.16 5.37 0.52
C ALA A 159 12.80 6.09 0.57
N ALA A 160 12.58 7.03 1.49
CA ALA A 160 11.30 7.73 1.59
C ALA A 160 10.99 8.50 0.30
N ILE A 161 9.75 8.36 -0.17
CA ILE A 161 9.25 8.98 -1.40
C ILE A 161 8.12 9.92 -1.02
N GLU A 162 8.15 11.13 -1.57
CA GLU A 162 7.00 12.01 -1.52
C GLU A 162 5.97 11.66 -2.59
N ARG A 163 4.69 11.94 -2.36
CA ARG A 163 3.62 11.66 -3.32
C ARG A 163 3.84 12.35 -4.68
N SER A 164 4.47 13.53 -4.69
CA SER A 164 4.89 14.27 -5.89
C SER A 164 5.88 13.48 -6.76
N GLN A 165 6.63 12.55 -6.17
CA GLN A 165 7.69 11.78 -6.81
C GLN A 165 7.22 10.41 -7.30
N ILE A 166 5.97 9.98 -7.04
CA ILE A 166 5.46 8.64 -7.44
C ILE A 166 5.75 8.35 -8.92
N PHE A 167 5.41 9.28 -9.80
CA PHE A 167 5.53 9.13 -11.26
C PHE A 167 6.91 9.50 -11.84
N GLN A 168 7.88 9.83 -10.98
CA GLN A 168 9.26 10.09 -11.40
C GLN A 168 10.00 8.75 -11.51
N VAL A 169 10.24 8.31 -12.75
CA VAL A 169 11.00 7.09 -13.07
C VAL A 169 12.35 7.51 -13.67
N LEU A 170 13.44 7.14 -13.00
CA LEU A 170 14.80 7.49 -13.44
C LEU A 170 15.26 6.53 -14.55
N GLY A 171 15.82 7.06 -15.65
CA GLY A 171 16.53 6.27 -16.65
C GLY A 171 15.68 5.58 -17.73
N GLY A 172 14.38 5.85 -17.82
CA GLY A 172 13.51 5.34 -18.89
C GLY A 172 13.52 6.21 -20.15
N LYS A 173 13.35 5.60 -21.33
CA LYS A 173 13.07 6.36 -22.57
C LYS A 173 11.67 6.97 -22.49
N GLU A 174 11.49 8.19 -23.02
CA GLU A 174 10.19 8.90 -22.97
C GLU A 174 9.03 8.13 -23.63
N LEU A 175 9.31 7.24 -24.58
CA LEU A 175 8.31 6.51 -25.38
C LEU A 175 7.96 5.11 -24.84
N GLU A 176 8.55 4.65 -23.74
CA GLU A 176 8.27 3.32 -23.19
C GLU A 176 7.17 3.38 -22.11
N THR A 177 6.26 2.39 -22.11
CA THR A 177 5.26 2.24 -21.04
C THR A 177 5.96 2.12 -19.68
N LYS A 178 5.55 2.94 -18.72
CA LYS A 178 6.10 2.95 -17.36
C LYS A 178 5.19 2.14 -16.44
N VAL A 179 5.72 1.13 -15.77
CA VAL A 179 4.99 0.27 -14.84
C VAL A 179 5.45 0.56 -13.41
N ILE A 180 4.56 1.15 -12.63
CA ILE A 180 4.77 1.52 -11.23
C ILE A 180 3.88 0.64 -10.37
N VAL A 181 4.43 0.06 -9.30
CA VAL A 181 3.66 -0.78 -8.37
C VAL A 181 3.75 -0.23 -6.96
N VAL A 182 2.59 -0.02 -6.33
CA VAL A 182 2.46 0.28 -4.90
C VAL A 182 2.09 -1.00 -4.15
N LEU A 183 3.04 -1.51 -3.38
CA LEU A 183 2.90 -2.70 -2.53
C LEU A 183 2.59 -2.31 -1.10
N GLY A 184 1.77 -3.10 -0.42
CA GLY A 184 1.52 -2.94 1.02
C GLY A 184 0.55 -3.96 1.56
N LYS A 185 0.61 -4.21 2.87
CA LYS A 185 -0.34 -5.11 3.55
C LYS A 185 -1.79 -4.61 3.40
N ALA A 186 -2.76 -5.48 3.66
CA ALA A 186 -4.17 -5.09 3.69
C ALA A 186 -4.39 -3.98 4.73
N GLY A 187 -5.16 -2.96 4.39
CA GLY A 187 -5.48 -1.86 5.31
C GLY A 187 -4.49 -0.70 5.36
N MET A 188 -3.36 -0.77 4.65
CA MET A 188 -2.34 0.28 4.65
C MET A 188 -2.73 1.58 3.91
N GLY A 189 -3.92 1.64 3.31
CA GLY A 189 -4.41 2.85 2.63
C GLY A 189 -4.08 2.98 1.14
N LYS A 190 -3.69 1.88 0.47
CA LYS A 190 -3.38 1.89 -0.99
C LYS A 190 -4.52 2.45 -1.85
N SER A 191 -5.76 2.01 -1.63
CA SER A 191 -6.93 2.52 -2.37
C SER A 191 -7.22 3.99 -2.05
N ILE A 192 -7.00 4.43 -0.80
CA ILE A 192 -7.14 5.84 -0.41
C ILE A 192 -6.05 6.71 -1.06
N LEU A 193 -4.82 6.19 -1.22
CA LEU A 193 -3.77 6.85 -1.99
C LEU A 193 -4.19 7.03 -3.45
N VAL A 194 -4.76 6.00 -4.08
CA VAL A 194 -5.27 6.07 -5.46
C VAL A 194 -6.40 7.10 -5.59
N GLN A 195 -7.36 7.07 -4.67
CA GLN A 195 -8.44 8.05 -4.60
C GLN A 195 -7.87 9.47 -4.48
N LYS A 196 -6.84 9.66 -3.64
CA LYS A 196 -6.16 10.95 -3.49
C LYS A 196 -5.41 11.39 -4.74
N ILE A 197 -4.75 10.48 -5.44
CA ILE A 197 -4.09 10.76 -6.73
C ILE A 197 -5.11 11.26 -7.76
N CYS A 198 -6.27 10.62 -7.85
CA CYS A 198 -7.33 11.03 -8.79
C CYS A 198 -7.91 12.41 -8.44
N GLN A 199 -8.16 12.67 -7.16
CA GLN A 199 -8.62 13.97 -6.67
C GLN A 199 -7.58 15.09 -6.93
N ASP A 200 -6.31 14.81 -6.67
CA ASP A 200 -5.25 15.78 -6.89
C ASP A 200 -5.03 16.07 -8.37
N TRP A 201 -5.12 15.05 -9.22
CA TRP A 201 -5.09 15.22 -10.67
C TRP A 201 -6.26 16.08 -11.16
N SER A 202 -7.47 15.82 -10.67
CA SER A 202 -8.64 16.60 -11.06
C SER A 202 -8.59 18.05 -10.57
N ASN A 203 -7.83 18.31 -9.51
CA ASN A 203 -7.49 19.65 -9.02
C ASN A 203 -6.26 20.28 -9.72
N GLY A 204 -5.75 19.67 -10.80
CA GLY A 204 -4.68 20.23 -11.63
C GLY A 204 -3.25 19.84 -11.24
N LYS A 205 -3.06 18.94 -10.27
CA LYS A 205 -1.75 18.31 -10.05
C LYS A 205 -1.47 17.23 -11.10
N PHE A 206 -0.24 16.73 -11.17
CA PHE A 206 0.18 15.72 -12.15
C PHE A 206 -0.10 16.12 -13.61
N SER A 207 0.29 17.34 -13.98
CA SER A 207 0.02 17.97 -15.29
C SER A 207 0.61 17.22 -16.50
N GLN A 208 1.49 16.24 -16.26
CA GLN A 208 1.98 15.35 -17.32
C GLN A 208 0.90 14.41 -17.88
N PHE A 209 -0.24 14.26 -17.20
CA PHE A 209 -1.35 13.40 -17.63
C PHE A 209 -2.57 14.23 -18.04
N GLU A 210 -3.04 14.03 -19.28
CA GLU A 210 -4.33 14.56 -19.77
C GLU A 210 -5.49 13.63 -19.41
N PHE A 211 -5.24 12.33 -19.28
CA PHE A 211 -6.26 11.34 -18.91
C PHE A 211 -5.79 10.47 -17.75
N VAL A 212 -6.66 10.30 -16.76
CA VAL A 212 -6.50 9.34 -15.66
C VAL A 212 -7.71 8.42 -15.63
N PHE A 213 -7.46 7.11 -15.66
CA PHE A 213 -8.49 6.09 -15.55
C PHE A 213 -8.23 5.21 -14.32
N TRP A 214 -9.19 5.14 -13.40
CA TRP A 214 -9.08 4.39 -12.16
C TRP A 214 -9.98 3.14 -12.16
N PHE A 215 -9.35 1.99 -12.35
CA PHE A 215 -9.99 0.68 -12.37
C PHE A 215 -9.89 -0.01 -11.01
N GLU A 216 -11.00 -0.06 -10.28
CA GLU A 216 -11.14 -0.97 -9.14
C GLU A 216 -11.27 -2.42 -9.65
N CYS A 217 -10.25 -3.24 -9.43
CA CYS A 217 -10.16 -4.58 -10.03
C CYS A 217 -11.36 -5.47 -9.69
N ARG A 218 -11.94 -5.34 -8.49
CA ARG A 218 -13.14 -6.05 -8.03
C ARG A 218 -14.35 -5.79 -8.90
N ARG A 219 -14.47 -4.59 -9.46
CA ARG A 219 -15.57 -4.22 -10.35
C ARG A 219 -15.42 -4.84 -11.73
N LEU A 220 -14.20 -5.28 -12.06
CA LEU A 220 -13.87 -5.87 -13.34
C LEU A 220 -13.67 -7.40 -13.28
N SER A 221 -13.59 -7.99 -12.08
CA SER A 221 -13.21 -9.39 -11.88
C SER A 221 -14.28 -10.42 -12.27
N LEU A 222 -15.33 -10.04 -13.00
CA LEU A 222 -16.34 -10.98 -13.51
C LEU A 222 -15.77 -11.78 -14.69
N PRO A 223 -15.61 -13.12 -14.58
CA PRO A 223 -14.97 -13.94 -15.62
C PRO A 223 -15.72 -13.96 -16.95
N GLU A 224 -17.05 -13.79 -16.90
CA GLU A 224 -17.94 -13.90 -18.04
C GLU A 224 -17.93 -12.64 -18.93
N LYS A 225 -17.42 -11.51 -18.43
CA LYS A 225 -17.46 -10.23 -19.15
C LYS A 225 -16.18 -10.02 -19.97
N GLN A 226 -16.39 -9.63 -21.22
CA GLN A 226 -15.33 -9.22 -22.14
C GLN A 226 -15.50 -7.74 -22.49
N TYR A 227 -14.38 -7.09 -22.74
CA TYR A 227 -14.29 -5.66 -23.02
C TYR A 227 -13.30 -5.44 -24.17
N SER A 228 -13.58 -4.47 -25.03
CA SER A 228 -12.54 -3.86 -25.85
C SER A 228 -11.74 -2.86 -25.03
N LEU A 229 -10.58 -2.42 -25.54
CA LEU A 229 -9.85 -1.31 -24.92
C LEU A 229 -10.68 -0.03 -24.89
N LYS A 230 -11.48 0.22 -25.93
CA LYS A 230 -12.36 1.38 -26.01
C LYS A 230 -13.43 1.34 -24.93
N ASP A 231 -14.06 0.18 -24.71
CA ASP A 231 -15.05 0.02 -23.62
C ASP A 231 -14.41 0.31 -22.27
N LEU A 232 -13.20 -0.21 -22.05
CA LEU A 232 -12.47 -0.02 -20.80
C LEU A 232 -12.20 1.47 -20.52
N LEU A 233 -11.84 2.25 -21.54
CA LEU A 233 -11.47 3.65 -21.34
C LEU A 233 -12.69 4.59 -21.35
N LEU A 234 -13.68 4.34 -22.21
CA LEU A 234 -14.74 5.31 -22.50
C LEU A 234 -16.14 4.91 -22.03
N GLU A 235 -16.36 3.66 -21.63
CA GLU A 235 -17.70 3.17 -21.26
C GLU A 235 -17.86 2.84 -19.76
N LEU A 236 -16.75 2.67 -19.01
CA LEU A 236 -16.81 2.24 -17.60
C LEU A 236 -17.16 3.35 -16.60
N PHE A 237 -16.83 4.60 -16.91
CA PHE A 237 -16.97 5.74 -15.99
C PHE A 237 -17.84 6.85 -16.60
N VAL A 238 -17.18 7.90 -17.07
CA VAL A 238 -17.76 9.01 -17.80
C VAL A 238 -17.80 8.61 -19.26
N LYS A 239 -18.97 8.72 -19.89
CA LYS A 239 -19.09 8.51 -21.33
C LYS A 239 -18.86 9.83 -22.06
N PRO A 240 -18.06 9.85 -23.14
CA PRO A 240 -17.95 11.03 -23.98
C PRO A 240 -19.34 11.36 -24.56
N ARG A 241 -19.78 12.62 -24.41
CA ARG A 241 -21.11 13.06 -24.87
C ARG A 241 -21.23 13.00 -26.40
N GLU A 242 -20.15 13.38 -27.06
CA GLU A 242 -19.98 13.37 -28.52
C GLU A 242 -18.52 12.97 -28.82
N GLY A 243 -18.27 12.51 -30.04
CA GLY A 243 -16.91 12.26 -30.51
C GLY A 243 -16.19 11.06 -29.88
N SER A 244 -16.89 9.98 -29.53
CA SER A 244 -16.30 8.81 -28.84
C SER A 244 -15.16 8.15 -29.62
N ASP A 245 -15.26 8.07 -30.95
CA ASP A 245 -14.20 7.53 -31.80
C ASP A 245 -13.01 8.48 -31.87
N GLU A 246 -13.26 9.79 -32.00
CA GLU A 246 -12.28 10.86 -32.04
C GLU A 246 -11.46 10.93 -30.74
N VAL A 247 -12.12 10.85 -29.60
CA VAL A 247 -11.48 10.78 -28.27
C VAL A 247 -10.61 9.54 -28.17
N PHE A 248 -11.11 8.38 -28.61
CA PHE A 248 -10.35 7.14 -28.57
C PHE A 248 -9.10 7.20 -29.47
N GLU A 249 -9.23 7.72 -30.69
CA GLU A 249 -8.10 7.91 -31.60
C GLU A 249 -7.05 8.87 -31.02
N TYR A 250 -7.49 9.97 -30.39
CA TYR A 250 -6.57 10.89 -29.72
C TYR A 250 -5.78 10.23 -28.58
N ILE A 251 -6.44 9.40 -27.76
CA ILE A 251 -5.80 8.63 -26.69
C ILE A 251 -4.74 7.69 -27.26
N LEU A 252 -5.05 6.98 -28.36
CA LEU A 252 -4.10 6.07 -29.03
C LEU A 252 -2.88 6.81 -29.62
N GLN A 253 -3.06 8.06 -30.06
CA GLN A 253 -1.98 8.91 -30.58
C GLN A 253 -1.13 9.54 -29.47
N ASN A 254 -1.67 9.71 -28.25
CA ASN A 254 -1.02 10.38 -27.13
C ASN A 254 -0.89 9.48 -25.87
N PRO A 255 -0.36 8.26 -25.97
CA PRO A 255 -0.34 7.31 -24.86
C PRO A 255 0.48 7.83 -23.66
N SER A 256 1.53 8.63 -23.88
CA SER A 256 2.37 9.20 -22.82
C SER A 256 1.63 10.14 -21.87
N LYS A 257 0.47 10.66 -22.27
CA LYS A 257 -0.40 11.53 -21.46
C LYS A 257 -1.48 10.75 -20.70
N VAL A 258 -1.45 9.43 -20.75
CA VAL A 258 -2.47 8.55 -20.15
C VAL A 258 -1.90 7.82 -18.94
N LEU A 259 -2.60 7.92 -17.81
CA LEU A 259 -2.38 7.14 -16.61
C LEU A 259 -3.51 6.13 -16.43
N LEU A 260 -3.18 4.84 -16.39
CA LEU A 260 -4.11 3.77 -16.05
C LEU A 260 -3.77 3.25 -14.65
N ILE A 261 -4.73 3.32 -13.73
CA ILE A 261 -4.57 2.85 -12.35
C ILE A 261 -5.40 1.58 -12.18
N PHE A 262 -4.75 0.48 -11.80
CA PHE A 262 -5.41 -0.76 -11.42
C PHE A 262 -5.28 -0.96 -9.91
N ASP A 263 -6.38 -0.70 -9.20
CA ASP A 263 -6.43 -0.80 -7.74
C ASP A 263 -6.93 -2.18 -7.31
N GLY A 264 -6.16 -2.88 -6.47
CA GLY A 264 -6.49 -4.22 -5.98
C GLY A 264 -6.07 -5.35 -6.93
N PHE A 265 -4.88 -5.26 -7.52
CA PHE A 265 -4.40 -6.18 -8.56
C PHE A 265 -4.48 -7.68 -8.17
N GLU A 266 -4.42 -8.00 -6.86
CA GLU A 266 -4.59 -9.38 -6.40
C GLU A 266 -5.91 -10.05 -6.81
N GLU A 267 -6.94 -9.28 -7.17
CA GLU A 267 -8.26 -9.77 -7.60
C GLU A 267 -8.27 -10.27 -9.04
N LEU A 268 -7.27 -9.90 -9.85
CA LEU A 268 -7.13 -10.33 -11.24
C LEU A 268 -6.23 -11.57 -11.41
N GLN A 269 -5.54 -11.99 -10.35
CA GLN A 269 -4.62 -13.14 -10.38
C GLN A 269 -5.37 -14.48 -10.32
N ASP A 270 -5.06 -15.40 -11.23
CA ASP A 270 -5.53 -16.79 -11.15
C ASP A 270 -4.52 -17.74 -10.46
N HIS A 271 -4.91 -19.00 -10.29
CA HIS A 271 -4.04 -20.06 -9.82
C HIS A 271 -2.79 -20.25 -10.71
N ASP A 272 -2.90 -20.01 -12.02
CA ASP A 272 -1.86 -20.32 -13.03
C ASP A 272 -1.05 -19.11 -13.55
N GLY A 273 -1.25 -17.91 -12.99
CA GLY A 273 -0.55 -16.68 -13.45
C GLY A 273 -1.30 -15.96 -14.58
N PHE A 274 -0.60 -15.10 -15.34
CA PHE A 274 -1.22 -14.43 -16.50
C PHE A 274 -1.38 -15.41 -17.66
N THR A 275 -2.57 -15.40 -18.26
CA THR A 275 -2.76 -15.93 -19.61
C THR A 275 -1.96 -15.08 -20.61
N HIS A 276 -1.32 -15.74 -21.56
CA HIS A 276 -0.60 -15.09 -22.65
C HIS A 276 -1.57 -14.19 -23.43
N TYR A 277 -1.21 -12.92 -23.66
CA TYR A 277 -1.98 -12.06 -24.56
C TYR A 277 -1.81 -12.59 -25.99
N PRO A 278 -2.88 -13.00 -26.70
CA PRO A 278 -2.77 -13.55 -28.04
C PRO A 278 -2.06 -12.54 -28.96
N ASP A 279 -1.18 -13.02 -29.84
CA ASP A 279 -0.36 -12.14 -30.70
C ASP A 279 -1.18 -11.39 -31.79
N CYS A 280 -2.50 -11.54 -31.80
CA CYS A 280 -3.42 -10.89 -32.74
C CYS A 280 -3.80 -9.48 -32.24
N GLN A 281 -3.53 -8.47 -33.06
CA GLN A 281 -3.39 -7.05 -32.67
C GLN A 281 -4.62 -6.21 -33.05
N SER A 282 -5.75 -6.34 -32.36
CA SER A 282 -6.91 -5.48 -32.63
C SER A 282 -7.47 -4.82 -31.38
N TYR A 283 -7.40 -3.49 -31.30
CA TYR A 283 -8.04 -2.69 -30.24
C TYR A 283 -9.57 -2.80 -30.23
N LYS A 284 -10.17 -3.37 -31.28
CA LYS A 284 -11.61 -3.53 -31.47
C LYS A 284 -12.13 -4.91 -31.07
N GLU A 285 -11.25 -5.87 -30.79
CA GLU A 285 -11.64 -7.20 -30.32
C GLU A 285 -12.04 -7.18 -28.84
N LEU A 286 -12.90 -8.12 -28.47
CA LEU A 286 -13.35 -8.33 -27.10
C LEU A 286 -12.39 -9.29 -26.41
N TYR A 287 -11.81 -8.84 -25.31
CA TYR A 287 -10.89 -9.61 -24.50
C TYR A 287 -11.44 -9.71 -23.07
N SER A 288 -11.05 -10.75 -22.34
CA SER A 288 -11.22 -10.73 -20.89
C SER A 288 -10.38 -9.59 -20.29
N ILE A 289 -10.79 -9.08 -19.12
CA ILE A 289 -10.01 -8.04 -18.42
C ILE A 289 -8.56 -8.48 -18.17
N ARG A 290 -8.35 -9.78 -17.95
CA ARG A 290 -7.03 -10.36 -17.68
C ARG A 290 -6.13 -10.30 -18.91
N GLU A 291 -6.68 -10.57 -20.09
CA GLU A 291 -5.95 -10.46 -21.36
C GLU A 291 -5.62 -9.00 -21.69
N LEU A 292 -6.59 -8.07 -21.53
CA LEU A 292 -6.32 -6.63 -21.70
C LEU A 292 -5.18 -6.17 -20.78
N PHE A 293 -5.26 -6.54 -19.50
CA PHE A 293 -4.20 -6.24 -18.55
C PHE A 293 -2.87 -6.84 -18.97
N ALA A 294 -2.84 -8.11 -19.39
CA ALA A 294 -1.62 -8.76 -19.84
C ALA A 294 -1.00 -8.03 -21.04
N GLY A 295 -1.81 -7.58 -22.00
CA GLY A 295 -1.36 -6.77 -23.14
C GLY A 295 -0.80 -5.41 -22.74
N LEU A 296 -1.46 -4.69 -21.80
CA LEU A 296 -0.97 -3.43 -21.24
C LEU A 296 0.36 -3.62 -20.48
N PHE A 297 0.42 -4.62 -19.58
CA PHE A 297 1.58 -4.94 -18.76
C PHE A 297 2.78 -5.40 -19.59
N GLN A 298 2.53 -6.16 -20.66
CA GLN A 298 3.56 -6.56 -21.63
C GLN A 298 3.94 -5.44 -22.61
N LYS A 299 3.40 -4.22 -22.44
CA LYS A 299 3.66 -3.05 -23.30
C LYS A 299 3.25 -3.28 -24.77
N LYS A 300 2.31 -4.21 -25.02
CA LYS A 300 1.75 -4.53 -26.36
C LYS A 300 0.54 -3.65 -26.70
N ILE A 301 -0.23 -3.24 -25.69
CA ILE A 301 -1.40 -2.34 -25.82
C ILE A 301 -1.04 -0.96 -25.27
N LEU A 302 -1.47 0.11 -25.95
CA LEU A 302 -1.30 1.51 -25.53
C LEU A 302 0.15 1.81 -25.08
N SER A 303 1.11 1.42 -25.93
CA SER A 303 2.53 1.55 -25.63
C SER A 303 2.93 3.02 -25.44
N GLY A 304 3.59 3.33 -24.32
CA GLY A 304 3.96 4.68 -23.91
C GLY A 304 3.16 5.22 -22.70
N CYS A 305 2.07 4.55 -22.30
CA CYS A 305 1.29 4.97 -21.12
C CYS A 305 1.99 4.73 -19.79
N THR A 306 1.44 5.30 -18.72
CA THR A 306 1.85 4.98 -17.35
C THR A 306 0.83 4.06 -16.70
N LEU A 307 1.28 2.92 -16.19
CA LEU A 307 0.50 1.98 -15.40
C LEU A 307 0.86 2.13 -13.93
N LEU A 308 -0.14 2.35 -13.08
CA LEU A 308 0.01 2.32 -11.62
C LEU A 308 -0.80 1.14 -11.07
N LEU A 309 -0.13 0.18 -10.44
CA LEU A 309 -0.77 -1.00 -9.86
C LEU A 309 -0.72 -0.92 -8.34
N THR A 310 -1.82 -1.19 -7.66
CA THR A 310 -1.77 -1.45 -6.21
C THR A 310 -1.91 -2.95 -5.96
N ALA A 311 -1.07 -3.50 -5.08
CA ALA A 311 -1.13 -4.92 -4.77
C ALA A 311 -0.67 -5.21 -3.33
N ARG A 312 -1.05 -6.39 -2.83
CA ARG A 312 -0.37 -6.98 -1.66
C ARG A 312 0.94 -7.64 -2.10
N PRO A 313 2.01 -7.55 -1.29
CA PRO A 313 3.21 -8.34 -1.52
C PRO A 313 2.85 -9.83 -1.35
N LYS A 314 2.74 -10.56 -2.47
CA LYS A 314 2.44 -11.99 -2.52
C LYS A 314 3.56 -12.69 -3.30
N ASP A 315 3.92 -13.90 -2.90
CA ASP A 315 4.94 -14.73 -3.58
C ASP A 315 4.73 -14.81 -5.11
N LYS A 316 3.48 -14.90 -5.56
CA LYS A 316 3.15 -14.94 -7.01
C LYS A 316 3.36 -13.61 -7.73
N PHE A 317 3.29 -12.48 -7.04
CA PHE A 317 3.57 -11.19 -7.66
C PHE A 317 5.08 -10.97 -7.86
N ASN A 318 5.91 -11.62 -7.04
CA ASN A 318 7.36 -11.51 -7.11
C ASN A 318 7.94 -11.88 -8.48
N GLN A 319 7.28 -12.79 -9.22
CA GLN A 319 7.68 -13.15 -10.58
C GLN A 319 7.56 -11.99 -11.59
N TYR A 320 6.68 -11.02 -11.32
CA TYR A 320 6.42 -9.88 -12.18
C TYR A 320 7.28 -8.65 -11.84
N LEU A 321 7.90 -8.63 -10.65
CA LEU A 321 8.75 -7.51 -10.21
C LEU A 321 9.94 -7.26 -11.14
N SER A 322 10.37 -8.25 -11.91
CA SER A 322 11.42 -8.10 -12.91
C SER A 322 11.03 -7.20 -14.09
N LYS A 323 9.72 -7.01 -14.34
CA LYS A 323 9.16 -6.21 -15.44
C LYS A 323 8.63 -4.85 -14.98
N VAL A 324 8.79 -4.52 -13.70
CA VAL A 324 8.31 -3.30 -13.07
C VAL A 324 9.42 -2.27 -13.08
N ASP A 325 9.12 -1.05 -13.53
CA ASP A 325 10.09 0.04 -13.62
C ASP A 325 10.31 0.72 -12.26
N LYS A 326 9.28 0.75 -11.40
CA LYS A 326 9.37 1.33 -10.05
C LYS A 326 8.48 0.59 -9.04
N ILE A 327 9.06 0.22 -7.91
CA ILE A 327 8.33 -0.39 -6.78
C ILE A 327 8.28 0.63 -5.64
N ILE A 328 7.10 0.83 -5.09
CA ILE A 328 6.84 1.69 -3.94
C ILE A 328 6.18 0.83 -2.86
N GLU A 329 6.68 0.86 -1.65
CA GLU A 329 6.12 0.17 -0.50
C GLU A 329 5.42 1.15 0.43
N MET A 330 4.21 0.80 0.84
CA MET A 330 3.40 1.54 1.79
C MET A 330 3.40 0.80 3.14
N ILE A 331 4.09 1.38 4.13
CA ILE A 331 4.39 0.71 5.41
C ILE A 331 3.44 1.07 6.56
N GLY A 332 2.52 2.01 6.34
CA GLY A 332 1.56 2.50 7.34
C GLY A 332 1.99 3.83 7.96
N PHE A 333 1.32 4.20 9.06
CA PHE A 333 1.57 5.43 9.80
C PHE A 333 2.71 5.28 10.80
N SER A 334 3.56 6.30 10.86
CA SER A 334 4.45 6.59 11.99
C SER A 334 3.63 7.01 13.22
N PRO A 335 4.19 6.95 14.44
CA PRO A 335 3.51 7.42 15.65
C PRO A 335 2.97 8.85 15.52
N GLN A 336 3.74 9.76 14.90
CA GLN A 336 3.33 11.14 14.67
C GLN A 336 2.16 11.25 13.70
N GLN A 337 2.14 10.43 12.65
CA GLN A 337 1.01 10.35 11.71
C GLN A 337 -0.24 9.76 12.37
N VAL A 338 -0.09 8.80 13.30
CA VAL A 338 -1.21 8.28 14.08
C VAL A 338 -1.83 9.37 14.94
N GLU A 339 -1.02 10.12 15.70
CA GLU A 339 -1.50 11.22 16.53
C GLU A 339 -2.18 12.30 15.68
N LEU A 340 -1.60 12.65 14.53
CA LEU A 340 -2.20 13.58 13.59
C LEU A 340 -3.55 13.07 13.04
N TYR A 341 -3.67 11.78 12.73
CA TYR A 341 -4.92 11.19 12.25
C TYR A 341 -6.01 11.31 13.31
N ILE A 342 -5.69 10.92 14.55
CA ILE A 342 -6.63 10.98 15.66
C ILE A 342 -7.05 12.44 15.90
N ALA A 343 -6.09 13.37 15.97
CA ALA A 343 -6.38 14.78 16.16
C ALA A 343 -7.34 15.34 15.09
N ARG A 344 -7.11 15.02 13.80
CA ARG A 344 -7.98 15.45 12.70
C ARG A 344 -9.34 14.75 12.70
N TYR A 345 -9.41 13.48 13.09
CA TYR A 345 -10.67 12.74 13.19
C TYR A 345 -11.59 13.38 14.24
N PHE A 346 -11.03 13.78 15.38
CA PHE A 346 -11.80 14.36 16.49
C PHE A 346 -11.85 15.90 16.47
N GLU A 347 -11.34 16.53 15.42
CA GLU A 347 -11.28 17.99 15.32
C GLU A 347 -12.68 18.61 15.41
N GLY A 348 -12.85 19.58 16.31
CA GLY A 348 -14.13 20.24 16.57
C GLY A 348 -15.08 19.47 17.50
N LEU A 349 -14.73 18.27 17.98
CA LEU A 349 -15.50 17.52 18.96
C LEU A 349 -15.09 17.88 20.40
N PRO A 350 -16.03 17.86 21.37
CA PRO A 350 -15.76 18.30 22.74
C PRO A 350 -14.76 17.42 23.50
N TYR A 351 -14.53 16.19 23.04
CA TYR A 351 -13.65 15.18 23.65
C TYR A 351 -12.37 14.93 22.85
N SER A 352 -11.94 15.86 21.98
CA SER A 352 -10.75 15.68 21.12
C SER A 352 -9.47 15.33 21.90
N ASP A 353 -9.12 16.12 22.91
CA ASP A 353 -7.91 15.89 23.72
C ASP A 353 -8.01 14.59 24.54
N ASP A 354 -9.21 14.26 25.01
CA ASP A 354 -9.46 13.05 25.78
C ASP A 354 -9.43 11.80 24.90
N ALA A 355 -9.85 11.89 23.64
CA ALA A 355 -9.78 10.80 22.67
C ALA A 355 -8.34 10.40 22.35
N VAL A 356 -7.45 11.38 22.14
CA VAL A 356 -6.01 11.12 21.93
C VAL A 356 -5.43 10.39 23.14
N LYS A 357 -5.73 10.86 24.35
CA LYS A 357 -5.26 10.21 25.59
C LYS A 357 -5.82 8.81 25.75
N LEU A 358 -7.13 8.61 25.55
CA LEU A 358 -7.80 7.32 25.73
C LEU A 358 -7.22 6.26 24.78
N ILE A 359 -7.04 6.60 23.50
CA ILE A 359 -6.47 5.71 22.50
C ILE A 359 -5.00 5.41 22.83
N THR A 360 -4.20 6.42 23.16
CA THR A 360 -2.77 6.27 23.49
C THR A 360 -2.56 5.43 24.76
N ASN A 361 -3.42 5.57 25.76
CA ASN A 361 -3.38 4.78 26.99
C ASN A 361 -3.70 3.30 26.75
N CYS A 362 -4.55 2.99 25.76
CA CYS A 362 -4.78 1.62 25.31
C CYS A 362 -3.67 1.17 24.35
N GLN A 363 -2.47 0.92 24.90
CA GLN A 363 -1.26 0.65 24.12
C GLN A 363 -1.41 -0.47 23.07
N TYR A 364 -2.21 -1.51 23.34
CA TYR A 364 -2.48 -2.55 22.34
C TYR A 364 -3.21 -2.00 21.12
N LEU A 365 -4.33 -1.30 21.31
CA LEU A 365 -5.08 -0.72 20.20
C LEU A 365 -4.29 0.39 19.52
N PHE A 366 -3.60 1.24 20.28
CA PHE A 366 -2.69 2.25 19.73
C PHE A 366 -1.64 1.63 18.80
N SER A 367 -1.07 0.47 19.17
CA SER A 367 -0.13 -0.23 18.31
C SER A 367 -0.72 -0.64 16.96
N HIS A 368 -2.04 -0.90 16.88
CA HIS A 368 -2.73 -1.21 15.62
C HIS A 368 -3.04 0.02 14.77
N CYS A 369 -3.04 1.23 15.35
CA CYS A 369 -3.30 2.48 14.63
C CYS A 369 -2.25 2.79 13.54
N TYR A 370 -1.09 2.11 13.53
CA TYR A 370 -0.15 2.20 12.39
C TYR A 370 -0.82 1.80 11.06
N SER A 371 -1.86 0.96 11.12
CA SER A 371 -2.72 0.63 9.98
C SER A 371 -3.86 1.67 9.90
N PRO A 372 -3.94 2.48 8.82
CA PRO A 372 -4.97 3.51 8.68
C PRO A 372 -6.40 2.99 8.87
N VAL A 373 -6.70 1.80 8.33
CA VAL A 373 -8.04 1.20 8.50
C VAL A 373 -8.34 0.89 9.97
N MET A 374 -7.35 0.39 10.73
CA MET A 374 -7.56 0.07 12.15
C MET A 374 -7.65 1.36 12.97
N CYS A 375 -6.86 2.37 12.65
CA CYS A 375 -6.93 3.69 13.28
C CYS A 375 -8.35 4.27 13.15
N ARG A 376 -8.95 4.17 11.95
CA ARG A 376 -10.35 4.55 11.70
C ARG A 376 -11.34 3.80 12.59
N PHE A 377 -11.25 2.47 12.67
CA PHE A 377 -12.15 1.67 13.51
C PHE A 377 -12.00 1.98 15.01
N ILE A 378 -10.77 2.24 15.47
CA ILE A 378 -10.49 2.62 16.85
C ILE A 378 -11.04 4.02 17.16
N CYS A 379 -10.87 4.98 16.25
CA CYS A 379 -11.46 6.32 16.39
C CYS A 379 -12.98 6.24 16.44
N PHE A 380 -13.61 5.51 15.52
CA PHE A 380 -15.06 5.28 15.52
C PHE A 380 -15.55 4.70 16.85
N LEU A 381 -14.89 3.67 17.38
CA LEU A 381 -15.33 3.08 18.65
C LEU A 381 -15.10 4.02 19.84
N CYS A 382 -13.96 4.72 19.86
CA CYS A 382 -13.63 5.71 20.89
C CYS A 382 -14.69 6.81 20.96
N GLU A 383 -15.11 7.31 19.81
CA GLU A 383 -16.21 8.25 19.66
C GLU A 383 -17.54 7.71 20.21
N MET A 384 -17.95 6.50 19.81
CA MET A 384 -19.16 5.86 20.33
C MET A 384 -19.11 5.67 21.85
N MET A 385 -17.93 5.43 22.44
CA MET A 385 -17.81 5.32 23.89
C MET A 385 -18.05 6.64 24.61
N PHE A 386 -17.56 7.76 24.06
CA PHE A 386 -17.85 9.08 24.63
C PHE A 386 -19.33 9.40 24.58
N GLU A 387 -20.02 9.04 23.49
CA GLU A 387 -21.47 9.22 23.36
C GLU A 387 -22.26 8.37 24.37
N MET A 388 -21.78 7.16 24.70
CA MET A 388 -22.44 6.23 25.62
C MET A 388 -22.03 6.39 27.10
N GLY A 389 -20.99 7.18 27.39
CA GLY A 389 -20.44 7.33 28.75
C GLY A 389 -19.57 6.15 29.22
N ASP A 390 -19.10 5.31 28.31
CA ASP A 390 -18.16 4.22 28.58
C ASP A 390 -16.74 4.79 28.84
N LYS A 391 -16.03 4.26 29.84
CA LYS A 391 -14.73 4.82 30.27
C LYS A 391 -13.50 4.24 29.58
N ASP A 392 -13.54 2.95 29.21
CA ASP A 392 -12.33 2.22 28.79
C ASP A 392 -12.52 1.49 27.46
N LEU A 393 -11.52 1.63 26.57
CA LEU A 393 -11.49 0.93 25.30
C LEU A 393 -11.33 -0.58 25.54
N PRO A 394 -11.94 -1.43 24.69
CA PRO A 394 -11.82 -2.86 24.84
C PRO A 394 -10.35 -3.31 24.67
N PRO A 395 -9.88 -4.31 25.46
CA PRO A 395 -8.45 -4.64 25.55
C PRO A 395 -7.91 -5.42 24.34
N THR A 396 -8.77 -5.94 23.47
CA THR A 396 -8.41 -6.78 22.31
C THR A 396 -9.07 -6.31 21.02
N LEU A 397 -8.50 -6.71 19.87
CA LEU A 397 -9.09 -6.42 18.56
C LEU A 397 -10.44 -7.12 18.43
N THR A 398 -10.55 -8.35 18.92
CA THR A 398 -11.80 -9.11 18.82
C THR A 398 -12.93 -8.41 19.58
N SER A 399 -12.66 -7.98 20.82
CA SER A 399 -13.64 -7.22 21.60
C SER A 399 -13.98 -5.86 20.97
N LEU A 400 -13.03 -5.22 20.28
CA LEU A 400 -13.30 -4.01 19.50
C LEU A 400 -14.31 -4.27 18.39
N PHE A 401 -14.17 -5.35 17.63
CA PHE A 401 -15.09 -5.65 16.53
C PHE A 401 -16.44 -6.22 16.99
N VAL A 402 -16.49 -6.92 18.13
CA VAL A 402 -17.75 -7.27 18.80
C VAL A 402 -18.49 -5.99 19.18
N LYS A 403 -17.84 -5.05 19.87
CA LYS A 403 -18.43 -3.74 20.22
C LYS A 403 -18.82 -2.94 18.97
N TYR A 404 -18.00 -2.93 17.93
CA TYR A 404 -18.31 -2.26 16.65
C TYR A 404 -19.64 -2.76 16.06
N LEU A 405 -19.83 -4.07 15.93
CA LEU A 405 -21.10 -4.62 15.43
C LEU A 405 -22.25 -4.35 16.38
N GLN A 406 -22.04 -4.48 17.70
CA GLN A 406 -23.07 -4.10 18.69
C GLN A 406 -23.54 -2.67 18.47
N GLN A 407 -22.62 -1.69 18.40
CA GLN A 407 -22.97 -0.28 18.23
C GLN A 407 -23.64 0.02 16.89
N LYS A 408 -23.27 -0.70 15.82
CA LYS A 408 -23.98 -0.61 14.53
C LYS A 408 -25.43 -1.07 14.62
N LEU A 409 -25.74 -2.04 15.47
CA LEU A 409 -27.04 -2.71 15.54
C LEU A 409 -27.96 -2.15 16.64
N ILE A 410 -27.41 -1.50 17.67
CA ILE A 410 -28.14 -0.93 18.81
C ILE A 410 -29.19 0.17 18.44
N PRO A 411 -28.98 1.09 17.47
CA PRO A 411 -29.87 2.25 17.28
C PRO A 411 -31.32 1.95 16.83
N THR A 412 -31.73 0.69 16.68
CA THR A 412 -32.98 0.32 15.99
C THR A 412 -33.90 -0.65 16.76
N GLN A 413 -33.68 -0.89 18.05
CA GLN A 413 -34.33 -2.01 18.73
C GLN A 413 -35.80 -1.79 19.11
N THR A 414 -36.66 -2.60 18.48
CA THR A 414 -37.84 -3.26 19.06
C THR A 414 -37.54 -4.77 19.17
N ASP A 415 -38.15 -5.51 20.09
CA ASP A 415 -37.78 -6.93 20.34
C ASP A 415 -37.82 -7.83 19.08
N ALA A 416 -38.74 -7.57 18.14
CA ALA A 416 -38.85 -8.32 16.88
C ALA A 416 -37.74 -7.99 15.85
N THR A 417 -37.26 -6.74 15.82
CA THR A 417 -36.19 -6.32 14.89
C THR A 417 -34.81 -6.81 15.34
N ALA A 418 -34.62 -7.01 16.65
CA ALA A 418 -33.40 -7.58 17.21
C ALA A 418 -33.15 -9.03 16.74
N ILE A 419 -34.18 -9.88 16.76
CA ILE A 419 -34.09 -11.29 16.34
C ILE A 419 -33.80 -11.39 14.83
N GLY A 420 -34.46 -10.55 14.00
CA GLY A 420 -34.19 -10.49 12.57
C GLY A 420 -32.74 -10.09 12.26
N ASN A 421 -32.24 -9.04 12.93
CA ASN A 421 -30.87 -8.56 12.77
C ASN A 421 -29.83 -9.65 13.10
N GLN A 422 -30.04 -10.44 14.17
CA GLN A 422 -29.16 -11.54 14.55
C GLN A 422 -29.06 -12.61 13.46
N GLN A 423 -30.19 -13.00 12.88
CA GLN A 423 -30.21 -13.96 11.77
C GLN A 423 -29.50 -13.40 10.53
N HIS A 424 -29.70 -12.11 10.22
CA HIS A 424 -29.01 -11.47 9.10
C HIS A 424 -27.48 -11.43 9.30
N VAL A 425 -26.99 -11.17 10.52
CA VAL A 425 -25.55 -11.23 10.85
C VAL A 425 -24.99 -12.63 10.60
N THR A 426 -25.67 -13.68 11.06
CA THR A 426 -25.22 -15.07 10.86
C THR A 426 -25.19 -15.47 9.38
N ARG A 427 -26.19 -15.05 8.59
CA ARG A 427 -26.21 -15.27 7.13
C ARG A 427 -25.12 -14.48 6.40
N LEU A 428 -24.86 -13.25 6.84
CA LEU A 428 -23.78 -12.43 6.27
C LEU A 428 -22.39 -13.01 6.63
N ALA A 429 -22.24 -13.58 7.83
CA ALA A 429 -21.04 -14.30 8.24
C ALA A 429 -20.75 -15.53 7.35
N GLN A 430 -21.79 -16.32 7.04
CA GLN A 430 -21.70 -17.43 6.07
C GLN A 430 -21.24 -16.93 4.70
N LEU A 431 -21.78 -15.80 4.23
CA LEU A 431 -21.40 -15.22 2.95
C LEU A 431 -19.95 -14.70 2.94
N ALA A 432 -19.52 -14.04 4.02
CA ALA A 432 -18.15 -13.55 4.18
C ALA A 432 -17.14 -14.71 4.06
N TRP A 433 -17.43 -15.83 4.74
CA TRP A 433 -16.65 -17.06 4.67
C TRP A 433 -16.60 -17.64 3.26
N TYR A 434 -17.77 -17.80 2.62
CA TYR A 434 -17.89 -18.36 1.27
C TYR A 434 -17.08 -17.57 0.23
N LEU A 435 -17.22 -16.24 0.22
CA LEU A 435 -16.48 -15.35 -0.68
C LEU A 435 -14.97 -15.44 -0.45
N GLY A 436 -14.56 -15.47 0.81
CA GLY A 436 -13.16 -15.65 1.18
C GLY A 436 -12.58 -16.96 0.65
N GLU A 437 -13.26 -18.10 0.87
CA GLU A 437 -12.80 -19.41 0.37
C GLU A 437 -12.63 -19.42 -1.15
N LYS A 438 -13.46 -18.67 -1.89
CA LYS A 438 -13.40 -18.54 -3.34
C LYS A 438 -12.40 -17.49 -3.83
N ASN A 439 -11.72 -16.76 -2.94
CA ASN A 439 -10.90 -15.59 -3.25
C ASN A 439 -11.66 -14.54 -4.09
N GLN A 440 -12.96 -14.37 -3.83
CA GLN A 440 -13.83 -13.41 -4.51
C GLN A 440 -14.13 -12.23 -3.59
N ASN A 441 -13.83 -11.01 -4.02
CA ASN A 441 -14.16 -9.79 -3.26
C ASN A 441 -15.43 -9.12 -3.77
N ALA A 442 -15.84 -9.43 -5.01
CA ALA A 442 -17.05 -8.94 -5.65
C ALA A 442 -18.21 -9.92 -5.48
N LEU A 443 -19.35 -9.39 -5.08
CA LEU A 443 -20.58 -10.13 -4.80
C LEU A 443 -21.65 -9.73 -5.80
N LYS A 444 -22.10 -10.67 -6.66
CA LYS A 444 -23.29 -10.48 -7.49
C LYS A 444 -24.54 -10.42 -6.59
N SER A 445 -25.55 -9.65 -6.99
CA SER A 445 -26.80 -9.57 -6.21
C SER A 445 -27.48 -10.94 -5.99
N SER A 446 -27.27 -11.91 -6.88
CA SER A 446 -27.80 -13.27 -6.79
C SER A 446 -27.13 -14.15 -5.71
N LEU A 447 -25.95 -13.76 -5.23
CA LEU A 447 -25.20 -14.51 -4.23
C LEU A 447 -25.60 -14.14 -2.79
N PHE A 448 -26.40 -13.08 -2.60
CA PHE A 448 -26.96 -12.79 -1.29
C PHE A 448 -27.95 -13.88 -0.87
N PRO A 449 -27.92 -14.34 0.39
CA PRO A 449 -28.85 -15.36 0.88
C PRO A 449 -30.33 -14.97 0.75
N SER A 450 -30.65 -13.69 0.90
CA SER A 450 -31.97 -13.12 0.68
C SER A 450 -31.90 -11.62 0.41
N LYS A 451 -33.00 -11.02 -0.04
CA LYS A 451 -33.11 -9.57 -0.27
C LYS A 451 -32.96 -8.79 1.03
N GLU A 452 -33.53 -9.29 2.12
CA GLU A 452 -33.50 -8.67 3.44
C GLU A 452 -32.07 -8.65 4.00
N VAL A 453 -31.28 -9.70 3.78
CA VAL A 453 -29.85 -9.73 4.18
C VAL A 453 -29.05 -8.68 3.41
N LYS A 454 -29.35 -8.49 2.12
CA LYS A 454 -28.72 -7.45 1.30
C LYS A 454 -29.05 -6.05 1.82
N GLU A 455 -30.33 -5.78 2.03
CA GLU A 455 -30.80 -4.49 2.56
C GLU A 455 -30.24 -4.20 3.96
N PHE A 456 -30.21 -5.20 4.83
CA PHE A 456 -29.58 -5.14 6.15
C PHE A 456 -28.09 -4.76 6.02
N ALA A 457 -27.34 -5.47 5.19
CA ALA A 457 -25.90 -5.26 5.05
C ALA A 457 -25.58 -3.86 4.49
N LEU A 458 -26.39 -3.37 3.54
CA LEU A 458 -26.27 -2.02 2.98
C LEU A 458 -26.63 -0.95 4.02
N LYS A 459 -27.73 -1.13 4.74
CA LYS A 459 -28.22 -0.19 5.78
C LYS A 459 -27.16 0.08 6.85
N TYR A 460 -26.45 -0.95 7.29
CA TYR A 460 -25.44 -0.85 8.34
C TYR A 460 -24.00 -0.62 7.82
N GLY A 461 -23.84 -0.40 6.50
CA GLY A 461 -22.52 -0.12 5.90
C GLY A 461 -21.55 -1.30 5.98
N LEU A 462 -22.05 -2.54 6.10
CA LEU A 462 -21.22 -3.75 6.12
C LEU A 462 -20.80 -4.18 4.70
N VAL A 463 -21.59 -3.78 3.70
CA VAL A 463 -21.27 -3.93 2.27
C VAL A 463 -21.53 -2.61 1.54
N LEU A 464 -20.73 -2.33 0.53
CA LEU A 464 -20.88 -1.18 -0.36
C LEU A 464 -21.37 -1.64 -1.72
N PRO A 465 -22.39 -0.99 -2.31
CA PRO A 465 -22.87 -1.31 -3.64
C PRO A 465 -21.92 -0.75 -4.69
N PHE A 466 -21.85 -1.41 -5.84
CA PHE A 466 -21.21 -0.88 -7.03
C PHE A 466 -21.88 -1.41 -8.29
N THR A 467 -21.67 -0.75 -9.42
CA THR A 467 -22.15 -1.22 -10.72
C THR A 467 -21.05 -1.97 -11.43
N PHE A 468 -21.39 -3.14 -11.98
CA PHE A 468 -20.55 -3.78 -12.98
C PHE A 468 -20.72 -3.04 -14.30
N PRO A 469 -19.63 -2.80 -15.05
CA PRO A 469 -19.76 -2.10 -16.31
C PRO A 469 -20.63 -2.85 -17.33
N LYS A 470 -21.31 -2.09 -18.19
CA LYS A 470 -22.13 -2.62 -19.29
C LYS A 470 -21.23 -3.24 -20.35
N HIS A 471 -21.72 -4.29 -21.00
CA HIS A 471 -21.19 -4.72 -22.29
C HIS A 471 -21.87 -3.90 -23.40
N SER A 472 -21.21 -3.71 -24.53
CA SER A 472 -21.73 -3.01 -25.70
C SER A 472 -22.89 -3.78 -26.35
N GLY A 473 -24.10 -3.69 -25.77
CA GLY A 473 -25.34 -4.26 -26.30
C GLY A 473 -26.37 -4.63 -25.23
N ASN A 474 -27.44 -3.84 -25.10
CA ASN A 474 -28.75 -4.11 -24.48
C ASN A 474 -28.87 -4.95 -23.18
N GLY A 475 -27.81 -5.06 -22.37
CA GLY A 475 -27.88 -5.67 -21.04
C GLY A 475 -28.35 -4.69 -19.96
N GLU A 476 -29.15 -5.17 -19.01
CA GLU A 476 -29.47 -4.43 -17.77
C GLU A 476 -28.19 -4.15 -16.95
N GLU A 477 -28.22 -3.09 -16.16
CA GLU A 477 -27.14 -2.81 -15.20
C GLU A 477 -27.06 -3.92 -14.16
N GLU A 478 -25.97 -4.68 -14.18
CA GLU A 478 -25.71 -5.69 -13.16
C GLU A 478 -25.13 -4.97 -11.93
N PHE A 479 -25.88 -5.01 -10.82
CA PHE A 479 -25.45 -4.45 -9.56
C PHE A 479 -24.68 -5.48 -8.73
N GLY A 480 -23.48 -5.10 -8.31
CA GLY A 480 -22.64 -5.83 -7.40
C GLY A 480 -22.58 -5.18 -6.01
N SER A 481 -21.95 -5.87 -5.08
CA SER A 481 -21.57 -5.34 -3.78
C SER A 481 -20.22 -5.91 -3.36
N ALA A 482 -19.53 -5.26 -2.43
CA ALA A 482 -18.36 -5.81 -1.77
C ALA A 482 -18.45 -5.50 -0.29
N PHE A 483 -17.81 -6.30 0.56
CA PHE A 483 -17.64 -5.90 1.96
C PHE A 483 -16.92 -4.55 2.02
N SER A 484 -17.41 -3.65 2.89
CA SER A 484 -16.87 -2.30 3.02
C SER A 484 -15.38 -2.32 3.37
N ASP A 485 -14.99 -3.25 4.25
CA ASP A 485 -13.61 -3.47 4.64
C ASP A 485 -13.27 -4.96 4.71
N PHE A 486 -12.03 -5.30 4.33
CA PHE A 486 -11.52 -6.66 4.50
C PHE A 486 -11.53 -7.11 5.98
N VAL A 487 -11.43 -6.15 6.93
CA VAL A 487 -11.45 -6.44 8.36
C VAL A 487 -12.84 -6.92 8.78
N ILE A 488 -13.90 -6.28 8.29
CA ILE A 488 -15.29 -6.69 8.52
C ILE A 488 -15.52 -8.09 7.94
N GLN A 489 -15.08 -8.33 6.70
CA GLN A 489 -15.17 -9.65 6.09
C GLN A 489 -14.43 -10.73 6.90
N ASN A 490 -13.22 -10.44 7.38
CA ASN A 490 -12.42 -11.36 8.20
C ASN A 490 -13.11 -11.64 9.55
N PHE A 491 -13.61 -10.60 10.22
CA PHE A 491 -14.31 -10.75 11.49
C PHE A 491 -15.58 -11.60 11.34
N LEU A 492 -16.40 -11.31 10.32
CA LEU A 492 -17.60 -12.09 10.00
C LEU A 492 -17.26 -13.53 9.61
N SER A 493 -16.14 -13.74 8.93
CA SER A 493 -15.65 -15.10 8.61
C SER A 493 -15.25 -15.87 9.88
N ALA A 494 -14.56 -15.22 10.83
CA ALA A 494 -14.26 -15.81 12.13
C ALA A 494 -15.54 -16.09 12.94
N LEU A 495 -16.55 -15.23 12.83
CA LEU A 495 -17.87 -15.44 13.43
C LEU A 495 -18.58 -16.66 12.82
N HIS A 496 -18.49 -16.85 11.50
CA HIS A 496 -18.99 -18.08 10.88
C HIS A 496 -18.25 -19.32 11.39
N LEU A 497 -16.92 -19.28 11.49
CA LEU A 497 -16.14 -20.39 12.07
C LEU A 497 -16.56 -20.74 13.50
N LEU A 498 -16.91 -19.73 14.30
CA LEU A 498 -17.42 -19.89 15.65
C LEU A 498 -18.79 -20.60 15.65
N LEU A 499 -19.74 -20.09 14.86
CA LEU A 499 -21.15 -20.49 14.89
C LEU A 499 -21.50 -21.70 14.02
N SER A 500 -20.67 -22.06 13.04
CA SER A 500 -20.98 -23.12 12.08
C SER A 500 -20.88 -24.53 12.67
N GLU A 501 -21.91 -25.35 12.45
CA GLU A 501 -21.96 -26.77 12.85
C GLU A 501 -21.17 -27.68 11.90
N ASP A 502 -21.09 -27.30 10.62
CA ASP A 502 -20.41 -28.08 9.57
C ASP A 502 -18.89 -28.13 9.79
N ILE A 503 -18.36 -27.13 10.49
CA ILE A 503 -16.92 -26.98 10.71
C ILE A 503 -16.51 -27.77 11.97
N LYS A 504 -16.03 -29.00 11.72
CA LYS A 504 -15.54 -29.91 12.76
C LYS A 504 -14.51 -29.23 13.67
N ASP A 505 -14.63 -29.43 14.98
CA ASP A 505 -13.74 -28.82 16.00
C ASP A 505 -12.25 -28.99 15.70
N LYS A 506 -11.84 -30.18 15.25
CA LYS A 506 -10.43 -30.49 14.93
C LYS A 506 -9.90 -29.68 13.74
N SER A 507 -10.77 -29.27 12.83
CA SER A 507 -10.41 -28.51 11.63
C SER A 507 -10.14 -27.03 11.91
N LEU A 508 -10.63 -26.48 13.03
CA LEU A 508 -10.42 -25.07 13.40
C LEU A 508 -8.94 -24.72 13.55
N THR A 509 -8.14 -25.67 14.02
CA THR A 509 -6.69 -25.50 14.18
C THR A 509 -5.97 -25.19 12.86
N LYS A 510 -6.56 -25.56 11.72
CA LYS A 510 -6.02 -25.23 10.39
C LYS A 510 -6.08 -23.72 10.11
N TYR A 511 -7.09 -23.04 10.65
CA TYR A 511 -7.32 -21.61 10.41
C TYR A 511 -6.50 -20.71 11.32
N LEU A 512 -5.92 -21.26 12.40
CA LEU A 512 -4.97 -20.54 13.27
C LEU A 512 -3.58 -20.40 12.64
N SER A 513 -3.32 -21.14 11.55
CA SER A 513 -2.06 -21.08 10.81
C SER A 513 -0.79 -21.37 11.62
N LEU A 514 -0.85 -22.07 12.76
CA LEU A 514 0.29 -22.25 13.69
C LEU A 514 1.35 -23.31 13.28
N PRO A 515 1.03 -24.50 12.72
CA PRO A 515 2.02 -25.57 12.46
C PRO A 515 2.13 -26.03 11.00
N ALA A 516 1.54 -25.32 10.03
CA ALA A 516 1.62 -25.77 8.64
C ALA A 516 3.02 -25.48 8.03
N ARG A 517 3.80 -26.54 7.76
CA ARG A 517 4.99 -26.54 6.88
C ARG A 517 4.67 -26.19 5.41
N LYS A 518 3.41 -25.96 5.06
CA LYS A 518 2.95 -25.62 3.69
C LYS A 518 2.57 -24.14 3.63
N LYS A 519 2.83 -23.52 2.46
CA LYS A 519 2.42 -22.15 2.10
C LYS A 519 1.01 -21.86 2.64
N LYS A 520 0.81 -20.69 3.25
CA LYS A 520 -0.50 -20.24 3.78
C LYS A 520 -1.57 -20.51 2.70
N PRO A 521 -2.54 -21.41 2.92
CA PRO A 521 -3.55 -21.71 1.90
C PRO A 521 -4.54 -20.54 1.69
N HIS A 522 -4.63 -19.60 2.64
CA HIS A 522 -5.68 -18.59 2.69
C HIS A 522 -5.13 -17.22 3.11
N ASN A 523 -4.49 -16.49 2.18
CA ASN A 523 -3.98 -15.13 2.41
C ASN A 523 -5.09 -14.06 2.57
N TRP A 524 -6.36 -14.46 2.52
CA TRP A 524 -7.50 -13.60 2.81
C TRP A 524 -7.91 -13.65 4.29
N LEU A 525 -7.46 -14.67 5.04
CA LEU A 525 -7.75 -14.90 6.46
C LEU A 525 -6.78 -14.16 7.40
N ASP A 526 -6.11 -13.09 6.98
CA ASP A 526 -4.99 -12.50 7.72
C ASP A 526 -5.32 -12.10 9.17
N LEU A 527 -6.59 -11.81 9.49
CA LEU A 527 -7.03 -11.47 10.87
C LEU A 527 -7.83 -12.57 11.56
N VAL A 528 -8.26 -13.62 10.85
CA VAL A 528 -9.03 -14.72 11.44
C VAL A 528 -8.26 -15.50 12.52
N PRO A 529 -6.94 -15.78 12.39
CA PRO A 529 -6.15 -16.36 13.49
C PRO A 529 -6.18 -15.54 14.78
N ARG A 530 -6.49 -14.24 14.71
CA ARG A 530 -6.63 -13.34 15.86
C ARG A 530 -8.06 -13.33 16.39
N PHE A 531 -9.03 -13.14 15.49
CA PHE A 531 -10.45 -13.06 15.87
C PHE A 531 -11.03 -14.36 16.42
N LEU A 532 -10.71 -15.51 15.80
CA LEU A 532 -11.32 -16.79 16.18
C LEU A 532 -11.00 -17.19 17.64
N PRO A 533 -9.73 -17.15 18.11
CA PRO A 533 -9.43 -17.38 19.53
C PRO A 533 -10.13 -16.41 20.47
N GLY A 534 -10.14 -15.11 20.16
CA GLY A 534 -10.81 -14.11 20.99
C GLY A 534 -12.32 -14.40 21.11
N LEU A 535 -12.98 -14.72 20.00
CA LEU A 535 -14.42 -15.04 19.98
C LEU A 535 -14.74 -16.28 20.82
N LEU A 536 -13.88 -17.30 20.79
CA LEU A 536 -14.03 -18.51 21.62
C LEU A 536 -13.96 -18.23 23.12
N TYR A 537 -13.28 -17.17 23.53
CA TYR A 537 -13.13 -16.75 24.93
C TYR A 537 -14.11 -15.62 25.34
N LEU A 538 -14.75 -14.95 24.37
CA LEU A 538 -15.82 -13.99 24.60
C LEU A 538 -17.23 -14.62 24.63
N ARG A 539 -17.36 -15.94 24.78
CA ARG A 539 -18.66 -16.65 24.72
C ARG A 539 -19.73 -16.17 25.72
N HIS A 540 -19.36 -15.42 26.76
CA HIS A 540 -20.29 -14.84 27.74
C HIS A 540 -20.69 -13.40 27.41
N ASP A 541 -20.17 -12.84 26.31
CA ASP A 541 -20.57 -11.54 25.80
C ASP A 541 -22.06 -11.55 25.41
N PRO A 542 -22.85 -10.54 25.84
CA PRO A 542 -24.30 -10.51 25.58
C PRO A 542 -24.68 -10.61 24.10
N PHE A 543 -23.88 -10.00 23.21
CA PHE A 543 -24.15 -10.05 21.77
C PHE A 543 -23.88 -11.44 21.19
N LEU A 544 -22.77 -12.08 21.57
CA LEU A 544 -22.48 -13.43 21.09
C LEU A 544 -23.47 -14.46 21.65
N CYS A 545 -23.91 -14.30 22.90
CA CYS A 545 -25.01 -15.07 23.48
C CYS A 545 -26.30 -14.88 22.68
N SER A 546 -26.59 -13.65 22.22
CA SER A 546 -27.78 -13.37 21.41
C SER A 546 -27.77 -14.03 20.03
N LEU A 547 -26.59 -14.39 19.50
CA LEU A 547 -26.43 -15.09 18.23
C LEU A 547 -26.49 -16.63 18.37
N SER A 548 -26.56 -17.16 19.60
CA SER A 548 -26.34 -18.57 19.90
C SER A 548 -27.46 -19.15 20.76
N ASP A 549 -27.94 -20.35 20.42
CA ASP A 549 -28.81 -21.13 21.30
C ASP A 549 -28.00 -22.05 22.24
N GLU A 550 -28.68 -22.81 23.11
CA GLU A 550 -28.03 -23.72 24.05
C GLU A 550 -27.16 -24.79 23.34
N HIS A 551 -27.57 -25.25 22.16
CA HIS A 551 -26.83 -26.23 21.37
C HIS A 551 -25.53 -25.63 20.83
N VAL A 552 -25.62 -24.45 20.20
CA VAL A 552 -24.47 -23.69 19.68
C VAL A 552 -23.49 -23.37 20.80
N MET A 553 -23.97 -23.00 21.99
CA MET A 553 -23.11 -22.71 23.15
C MET A 553 -22.33 -23.94 23.65
N LYS A 554 -22.94 -25.13 23.64
CA LYS A 554 -22.24 -26.40 23.94
C LYS A 554 -21.17 -26.68 22.89
N MET A 555 -21.45 -26.42 21.61
CA MET A 555 -20.48 -26.56 20.53
C MET A 555 -19.30 -25.59 20.69
N ILE A 556 -19.55 -24.29 20.92
CA ILE A 556 -18.51 -23.27 21.14
C ILE A 556 -17.58 -23.70 22.29
N THR A 557 -18.14 -24.23 23.37
CA THR A 557 -17.37 -24.77 24.51
C THR A 557 -16.46 -25.93 24.10
N LYS A 558 -16.91 -26.80 23.19
CA LYS A 558 -16.12 -27.91 22.65
C LYS A 558 -15.00 -27.41 21.72
N LYS A 559 -15.27 -26.41 20.89
CA LYS A 559 -14.29 -25.73 20.04
C LYS A 559 -13.19 -25.07 20.88
N GLN A 560 -13.57 -24.34 21.93
CA GLN A 560 -12.65 -23.71 22.89
C GLN A 560 -11.74 -24.75 23.58
N LYS A 561 -12.32 -25.86 24.08
CA LYS A 561 -11.54 -26.96 24.68
C LYS A 561 -10.57 -27.59 23.66
N THR A 562 -10.95 -27.63 22.38
CA THR A 562 -10.08 -28.15 21.32
C THR A 562 -8.91 -27.21 21.05
N LEU A 563 -9.15 -25.89 20.99
CA LEU A 563 -8.11 -24.85 20.89
C LEU A 563 -7.13 -24.94 22.06
N LEU A 564 -7.64 -25.03 23.30
CA LEU A 564 -6.82 -25.15 24.51
C LEU A 564 -5.93 -26.40 24.46
N LYS A 565 -6.49 -27.57 24.08
CA LYS A 565 -5.72 -28.82 23.91
C LYS A 565 -4.68 -28.71 22.81
N TYR A 566 -4.98 -27.96 21.76
CA TYR A 566 -4.07 -27.77 20.64
C TYR A 566 -2.88 -26.91 21.03
N ILE A 567 -3.08 -25.71 21.59
CA ILE A 567 -2.00 -24.83 22.04
C ILE A 567 -1.10 -25.56 23.06
N LYS A 568 -1.69 -26.32 23.99
CA LYS A 568 -0.94 -27.14 24.96
C LYS A 568 0.01 -28.17 24.34
N LYS A 569 -0.25 -28.61 23.10
CA LYS A 569 0.52 -29.65 22.41
C LYS A 569 1.55 -29.08 21.43
N ILE A 570 1.51 -27.78 21.13
CA ILE A 570 2.45 -27.16 20.21
C ILE A 570 3.84 -27.11 20.87
N GLN A 571 4.86 -27.50 20.13
CA GLN A 571 6.26 -27.29 20.52
C GLN A 571 6.64 -25.84 20.25
N ILE A 572 6.40 -24.96 21.22
CA ILE A 572 6.57 -23.51 21.07
C ILE A 572 8.04 -23.13 20.80
N SER A 573 8.99 -23.88 21.36
CA SER A 573 10.43 -23.69 21.13
C SER A 573 10.84 -23.85 19.67
N ASP A 574 10.10 -24.66 18.92
CA ASP A 574 10.44 -25.06 17.55
C ASP A 574 9.75 -24.17 16.51
N LEU A 575 8.92 -23.22 16.96
CA LEU A 575 8.26 -22.28 16.07
C LEU A 575 9.28 -21.29 15.51
N TYR A 576 9.22 -21.13 14.20
CA TYR A 576 9.93 -20.07 13.51
C TYR A 576 9.24 -18.70 13.75
N PRO A 577 9.94 -17.58 13.52
CA PRO A 577 9.56 -16.28 14.08
C PRO A 577 8.15 -15.82 13.72
N GLU A 578 7.73 -15.93 12.45
CA GLU A 578 6.39 -15.48 12.03
C GLU A 578 5.27 -16.31 12.70
N LYS A 579 5.49 -17.60 12.97
CA LYS A 579 4.50 -18.44 13.68
C LYS A 579 4.49 -18.19 15.16
N LEU A 580 5.65 -17.89 15.74
CA LEU A 580 5.71 -17.46 17.12
C LEU A 580 4.87 -16.19 17.30
N LEU A 581 5.07 -15.17 16.46
CA LEU A 581 4.29 -13.93 16.49
C LEU A 581 2.78 -14.20 16.34
N GLU A 582 2.38 -15.05 15.39
CA GLU A 582 0.97 -15.44 15.22
C GLU A 582 0.39 -16.10 16.50
N LEU A 583 1.16 -16.98 17.15
CA LEU A 583 0.78 -17.58 18.43
C LEU A 583 0.65 -16.52 19.54
N LEU A 584 1.57 -15.56 19.60
CA LEU A 584 1.56 -14.48 20.59
C LEU A 584 0.28 -13.64 20.45
N HIS A 585 -0.06 -13.24 19.22
CA HIS A 585 -1.32 -12.55 18.93
C HIS A 585 -2.54 -13.41 19.29
N CYS A 586 -2.56 -14.66 18.86
CA CYS A 586 -3.64 -15.62 19.15
C CYS A 586 -3.92 -15.71 20.65
N VAL A 587 -2.89 -15.83 21.48
CA VAL A 587 -3.05 -15.99 22.94
C VAL A 587 -3.30 -14.65 23.63
N TYR A 588 -2.82 -13.54 23.08
CA TYR A 588 -3.21 -12.22 23.56
C TYR A 588 -4.72 -11.99 23.37
N GLU A 589 -5.28 -12.34 22.21
CA GLU A 589 -6.71 -12.14 21.93
C GLU A 589 -7.64 -12.96 22.83
N THR A 590 -7.19 -14.09 23.41
CA THR A 590 -8.01 -14.85 24.37
C THR A 590 -8.12 -14.18 25.74
N GLN A 591 -7.17 -13.31 26.10
CA GLN A 591 -7.00 -12.73 27.45
C GLN A 591 -7.03 -13.79 28.58
N ASP A 592 -6.73 -15.05 28.26
CA ASP A 592 -6.76 -16.16 29.20
C ASP A 592 -5.43 -16.23 29.95
N SER A 593 -5.48 -16.04 31.28
CA SER A 593 -4.29 -16.00 32.13
C SER A 593 -3.49 -17.30 32.06
N TYR A 594 -4.16 -18.45 31.95
CA TYR A 594 -3.50 -19.74 31.82
C TYR A 594 -2.73 -19.84 30.50
N LEU A 595 -3.35 -19.53 29.36
CA LEU A 595 -2.69 -19.60 28.05
C LEU A 595 -1.53 -18.61 27.96
N LEU A 596 -1.71 -17.38 28.43
CA LEU A 596 -0.64 -16.37 28.48
C LEU A 596 0.58 -16.87 29.26
N GLN A 597 0.36 -17.42 30.46
CA GLN A 597 1.44 -17.98 31.27
C GLN A 597 2.02 -19.24 30.64
N HIS A 598 1.19 -20.11 30.05
CA HIS A 598 1.59 -21.35 29.40
C HIS A 598 2.56 -21.10 28.26
N VAL A 599 2.29 -20.08 27.43
CA VAL A 599 3.18 -19.66 26.34
C VAL A 599 4.42 -18.99 26.89
N ALA A 600 4.30 -17.99 27.78
CA ALA A 600 5.43 -17.26 28.35
C ALA A 600 6.53 -18.18 28.94
N LEU A 601 6.13 -19.27 29.60
CA LEU A 601 7.05 -20.26 30.19
C LEU A 601 7.74 -21.18 29.16
N ARG A 602 7.21 -21.30 27.94
CA ARG A 602 7.67 -22.24 26.91
C ARG A 602 8.37 -21.59 25.73
N ILE A 603 8.40 -20.26 25.66
CA ILE A 603 9.22 -19.54 24.68
C ILE A 603 10.70 -19.84 24.94
N LYS A 604 11.47 -19.99 23.86
CA LYS A 604 12.93 -20.17 23.91
C LYS A 604 13.62 -18.89 24.40
N ALA A 605 14.73 -19.03 25.14
CA ALA A 605 15.49 -17.89 25.63
C ALA A 605 16.13 -17.09 24.49
N GLU A 606 16.65 -17.78 23.48
CA GLU A 606 17.26 -17.16 22.29
C GLU A 606 16.24 -16.97 21.16
N LEU A 607 15.84 -15.73 20.94
CA LEU A 607 14.85 -15.34 19.95
C LEU A 607 15.49 -14.57 18.81
N SER A 608 15.60 -15.19 17.64
CA SER A 608 16.02 -14.49 16.42
C SER A 608 14.82 -14.19 15.53
N PHE A 609 14.67 -12.91 15.19
CA PHE A 609 13.74 -12.33 14.22
C PHE A 609 14.51 -11.78 13.01
N LEU A 610 15.70 -12.32 12.75
CA LEU A 610 16.55 -11.93 11.63
C LEU A 610 15.78 -12.03 10.30
N GLY A 611 15.55 -10.89 9.65
CA GLY A 611 14.82 -10.83 8.38
C GLY A 611 13.30 -11.04 8.51
N THR A 612 12.75 -11.03 9.72
CA THR A 612 11.30 -11.10 9.98
C THR A 612 10.79 -9.71 10.33
N LEU A 613 9.87 -9.17 9.53
CA LEU A 613 9.29 -7.84 9.75
C LEU A 613 8.46 -7.78 11.05
N LEU A 614 8.88 -6.95 12.00
CA LEU A 614 8.19 -6.67 13.26
C LEU A 614 7.35 -5.41 13.18
N THR A 615 6.03 -5.57 13.12
CA THR A 615 5.08 -4.45 13.18
C THR A 615 4.86 -3.98 14.62
N PRO A 616 4.36 -2.74 14.86
CA PRO A 616 4.13 -2.27 16.22
C PRO A 616 3.25 -3.19 17.08
N PRO A 617 2.17 -3.82 16.56
CA PRO A 617 1.44 -4.83 17.31
C PRO A 617 2.25 -6.08 17.66
N ASP A 618 3.14 -6.52 16.76
CA ASP A 618 4.03 -7.68 17.02
C ASP A 618 4.96 -7.38 18.19
N VAL A 619 5.55 -6.18 18.21
CA VAL A 619 6.42 -5.74 19.31
C VAL A 619 5.65 -5.64 20.62
N TYR A 620 4.41 -5.11 20.59
CA TYR A 620 3.58 -5.01 21.79
C TYR A 620 3.30 -6.39 22.40
N VAL A 621 2.82 -7.36 21.62
CA VAL A 621 2.49 -8.71 22.15
C VAL A 621 3.73 -9.47 22.59
N LEU A 622 4.86 -9.29 21.87
CA LEU A 622 6.15 -9.84 22.27
C LEU A 622 6.57 -9.28 23.63
N HIS A 623 6.63 -7.96 23.76
CA HIS A 623 6.95 -7.29 25.03
C HIS A 623 6.03 -7.74 26.16
N PHE A 624 4.71 -7.78 25.92
CA PHE A 624 3.70 -8.17 26.91
C PHE A 624 3.92 -9.59 27.43
N ILE A 625 4.28 -10.54 26.56
CA ILE A 625 4.44 -11.94 26.94
C ILE A 625 5.82 -12.20 27.55
N LEU A 626 6.90 -11.61 27.00
CA LEU A 626 8.24 -11.74 27.56
C LEU A 626 8.30 -11.21 28.99
N LYS A 627 7.65 -10.07 29.28
CA LYS A 627 7.57 -9.47 30.61
C LYS A 627 6.96 -10.40 31.69
N ARG A 628 6.19 -11.41 31.28
CA ARG A 628 5.53 -12.39 32.18
C ARG A 628 6.34 -13.67 32.37
N SER A 629 7.42 -13.83 31.61
CA SER A 629 8.27 -15.00 31.74
C SER A 629 9.37 -14.75 32.78
N PRO A 630 9.66 -15.72 33.65
CA PRO A 630 10.79 -15.65 34.58
C PRO A 630 12.14 -15.91 33.88
N LYS A 631 12.14 -16.25 32.59
CA LYS A 631 13.36 -16.52 31.82
C LYS A 631 14.05 -15.24 31.43
N GLU A 632 15.36 -15.35 31.26
CA GLU A 632 16.19 -14.37 30.58
C GLU A 632 16.19 -14.63 29.06
N PHE A 633 16.16 -13.57 28.27
CA PHE A 633 16.07 -13.64 26.82
C PHE A 633 17.21 -12.89 26.12
N SER A 634 17.68 -13.49 25.02
CA SER A 634 18.52 -12.85 24.02
C SER A 634 17.69 -12.60 22.75
N LEU A 635 17.74 -11.38 22.21
CA LEU A 635 16.94 -10.98 21.04
C LEU A 635 17.83 -10.63 19.85
N ASP A 636 17.72 -11.34 18.72
CA ASP A 636 18.33 -10.91 17.46
C ASP A 636 17.25 -10.26 16.57
N LEU A 637 17.35 -8.93 16.44
CA LEU A 637 16.38 -8.04 15.77
C LEU A 637 16.94 -7.44 14.47
N ARG A 638 18.07 -7.94 13.97
CA ARG A 638 18.67 -7.46 12.71
C ARG A 638 17.69 -7.63 11.55
N ASN A 639 17.63 -6.63 10.66
CA ASN A 639 16.76 -6.63 9.48
C ASN A 639 15.29 -6.97 9.80
N SER A 640 14.83 -6.64 11.01
CA SER A 640 13.44 -6.85 11.42
C SER A 640 12.52 -5.67 11.08
N GLY A 641 13.09 -4.54 10.64
CA GLY A 641 12.34 -3.33 10.36
C GLY A 641 11.62 -2.75 11.59
N ILE A 642 12.01 -3.14 12.80
CA ILE A 642 11.46 -2.62 14.07
C ILE A 642 11.58 -1.08 14.12
N ASN A 643 10.58 -0.42 14.67
CA ASN A 643 10.64 1.03 14.88
C ASN A 643 11.41 1.38 16.16
N LEU A 644 11.87 2.63 16.26
CA LEU A 644 12.68 3.11 17.38
C LEU A 644 11.99 2.90 18.75
N GLN A 645 10.70 3.21 18.85
CA GLN A 645 9.94 3.02 20.09
C GLN A 645 9.79 1.54 20.47
N GLY A 646 9.57 0.66 19.48
CA GLY A 646 9.51 -0.77 19.70
C GLY A 646 10.84 -1.35 20.19
N LEU A 647 11.95 -0.91 19.60
CA LEU A 647 13.29 -1.29 20.03
C LEU A 647 13.55 -0.85 21.48
N LYS A 648 13.22 0.41 21.81
CA LYS A 648 13.29 0.96 23.17
C LYS A 648 12.50 0.12 24.18
N HIS A 649 11.27 -0.29 23.84
CA HIS A 649 10.44 -1.13 24.72
C HIS A 649 11.04 -2.51 24.99
N LEU A 650 11.58 -3.19 23.97
CA LEU A 650 12.16 -4.51 24.14
C LEU A 650 13.48 -4.47 24.92
N VAL A 651 14.36 -3.51 24.62
CA VAL A 651 15.65 -3.33 25.32
C VAL A 651 15.44 -2.96 26.79
N GLY A 652 14.39 -2.19 27.09
CA GLY A 652 14.00 -1.80 28.45
C GLY A 652 13.49 -2.94 29.33
N LEU A 653 13.23 -4.13 28.79
CA LEU A 653 12.80 -5.28 29.59
C LEU A 653 13.93 -5.79 30.49
N LYS A 654 13.66 -5.91 31.79
CA LYS A 654 14.64 -6.38 32.79
C LYS A 654 15.16 -7.79 32.50
N ASN A 655 14.32 -8.63 31.92
CA ASN A 655 14.64 -10.02 31.60
C ASN A 655 15.11 -10.21 30.14
N VAL A 656 15.32 -9.14 29.39
CA VAL A 656 16.12 -9.18 28.16
C VAL A 656 17.55 -8.85 28.56
N THR A 657 18.44 -9.83 28.46
CA THR A 657 19.84 -9.74 28.91
C THR A 657 20.80 -9.39 27.80
N SER A 658 20.47 -9.72 26.54
CA SER A 658 21.19 -9.23 25.38
C SER A 658 20.29 -8.99 24.18
N PHE A 659 20.69 -8.08 23.29
CA PHE A 659 20.02 -7.87 22.01
C PHE A 659 21.00 -7.54 20.90
N ARG A 660 20.60 -7.85 19.67
CA ARG A 660 21.33 -7.51 18.44
C ARG A 660 20.42 -6.76 17.48
N THR A 661 20.96 -5.75 16.84
CA THR A 661 20.30 -4.94 15.80
C THR A 661 21.31 -4.56 14.74
N SER A 662 20.87 -3.91 13.65
CA SER A 662 21.83 -3.27 12.74
C SER A 662 22.58 -2.17 13.51
N LEU A 663 23.85 -1.92 13.17
CA LEU A 663 24.62 -0.88 13.86
C LEU A 663 23.94 0.48 13.74
N SER A 664 23.42 0.82 12.56
CA SER A 664 22.64 2.04 12.34
C SER A 664 21.41 2.16 13.25
N ASP A 665 20.69 1.07 13.52
CA ASP A 665 19.55 1.12 14.44
C ASP A 665 20.00 1.33 15.89
N THR A 666 21.13 0.73 16.29
CA THR A 666 21.72 0.91 17.62
C THR A 666 22.22 2.34 17.83
N VAL A 667 22.94 2.91 16.86
CA VAL A 667 23.40 4.31 16.91
C VAL A 667 22.22 5.24 17.11
N ARG A 668 21.16 5.08 16.30
CA ARG A 668 19.93 5.87 16.42
C ARG A 668 19.23 5.72 17.75
N LEU A 669 19.18 4.50 18.30
CA LEU A 669 18.66 4.27 19.63
C LEU A 669 19.44 5.07 20.66
N TRP A 670 20.77 5.00 20.62
CA TRP A 670 21.62 5.66 21.60
C TRP A 670 21.57 7.18 21.49
N GLU A 671 21.65 7.73 20.27
CA GLU A 671 21.47 9.16 20.01
C GLU A 671 20.10 9.65 20.49
N SER A 672 19.03 8.90 20.20
CA SER A 672 17.69 9.25 20.66
C SER A 672 17.60 9.28 22.18
N LEU A 673 18.18 8.30 22.88
CA LEU A 673 18.15 8.24 24.34
C LEU A 673 19.01 9.34 24.99
N GLU A 674 20.13 9.71 24.36
CA GLU A 674 20.97 10.84 24.79
C GLU A 674 20.19 12.15 24.63
N GLN A 675 19.55 12.37 23.48
CA GLN A 675 18.74 13.56 23.19
C GLN A 675 17.53 13.69 24.12
N THR A 676 16.84 12.59 24.42
CA THR A 676 15.70 12.58 25.37
C THR A 676 16.13 12.55 26.84
N LYS A 677 17.44 12.53 27.13
CA LYS A 677 18.03 12.47 28.48
C LYS A 677 17.63 11.23 29.28
N GLU A 678 17.39 10.12 28.59
CA GLU A 678 17.04 8.82 29.18
C GLU A 678 18.28 7.98 29.49
N TYR A 679 19.21 8.56 30.26
CA TYR A 679 20.55 8.01 30.48
C TYR A 679 20.56 6.62 31.13
N GLU A 680 19.58 6.30 31.98
CA GLU A 680 19.46 4.97 32.58
C GLU A 680 19.19 3.90 31.52
N LEU A 681 18.25 4.17 30.61
CA LEU A 681 17.93 3.23 29.54
C LEU A 681 19.06 3.17 28.50
N LEU A 682 19.77 4.27 28.28
CA LEU A 682 20.96 4.30 27.46
C LEU A 682 22.06 3.39 28.02
N LYS A 683 22.36 3.50 29.32
CA LYS A 683 23.30 2.62 30.01
C LYS A 683 22.89 1.14 29.89
N ILE A 684 21.63 0.84 30.19
CA ILE A 684 21.05 -0.51 30.03
C ILE A 684 21.19 -1.01 28.59
N SER A 685 20.97 -0.14 27.60
CA SER A 685 21.10 -0.50 26.18
C SER A 685 22.54 -0.78 25.78
N VAL A 686 23.52 -0.04 26.32
CA VAL A 686 24.94 -0.27 26.04
C VAL A 686 25.38 -1.61 26.63
N GLU A 687 25.00 -1.90 27.88
CA GLU A 687 25.35 -3.14 28.58
C GLU A 687 24.75 -4.39 27.91
N LYS A 688 23.55 -4.28 27.35
CA LYS A 688 22.84 -5.41 26.69
C LYS A 688 23.17 -5.57 25.21
N PHE A 689 23.81 -4.60 24.57
CA PHE A 689 24.06 -4.67 23.14
C PHE A 689 25.13 -5.72 22.83
N ASP A 690 24.77 -6.68 21.99
CA ASP A 690 25.64 -7.77 21.56
C ASP A 690 25.93 -7.65 20.07
N ILE A 691 27.23 -7.55 19.74
CA ILE A 691 27.71 -7.37 18.38
C ILE A 691 28.22 -8.70 17.76
N ASP A 692 28.47 -9.74 18.55
CA ASP A 692 29.31 -10.89 18.15
C ASP A 692 28.51 -12.06 17.57
N PRO A 693 28.75 -12.57 16.35
CA PRO A 693 29.84 -12.21 15.47
C PRO A 693 29.52 -10.96 14.66
N PHE A 694 30.42 -9.99 14.70
CA PHE A 694 30.36 -8.83 13.83
C PHE A 694 31.16 -9.09 12.56
N LYS A 695 30.54 -8.79 11.42
CA LYS A 695 31.22 -8.78 10.12
C LYS A 695 30.93 -7.46 9.44
N ALA A 696 31.95 -6.63 9.25
CA ALA A 696 31.82 -5.43 8.44
C ALA A 696 31.71 -5.82 6.97
N GLU A 697 30.59 -5.49 6.33
CA GLU A 697 30.35 -5.74 4.91
C GLU A 697 30.50 -4.46 4.09
N THR A 698 30.30 -3.30 4.71
CA THR A 698 30.33 -1.98 4.08
C THR A 698 31.19 -0.97 4.88
N MET A 699 31.64 0.10 4.20
CA MET A 699 32.30 1.24 4.87
C MET A 699 31.36 2.01 5.81
N LYS A 700 30.05 1.80 5.70
CA LYS A 700 29.06 2.37 6.62
C LYS A 700 29.14 1.63 7.96
N ASP A 701 29.20 0.30 7.94
CA ASP A 701 29.31 -0.50 9.17
C ASP A 701 30.53 -0.07 10.00
N ILE A 702 31.64 0.30 9.35
CA ILE A 702 32.85 0.82 10.02
C ILE A 702 32.60 2.20 10.65
N ARG A 703 31.82 3.08 10.00
CA ARG A 703 31.46 4.40 10.57
C ARG A 703 30.49 4.25 11.72
N ASP A 704 29.41 3.50 11.54
CA ASP A 704 28.41 3.26 12.59
C ASP A 704 29.08 2.62 13.82
N LEU A 705 30.04 1.71 13.63
CA LEU A 705 30.86 1.16 14.71
C LEU A 705 31.68 2.24 15.43
N SER A 706 32.30 3.16 14.69
CA SER A 706 33.01 4.31 15.26
C SER A 706 32.09 5.18 16.12
N ASP A 707 30.87 5.44 15.65
CA ASP A 707 29.90 6.29 16.34
C ASP A 707 29.44 5.64 17.65
N LEU A 708 29.19 4.32 17.65
CA LEU A 708 28.90 3.56 18.87
C LEU A 708 30.03 3.68 19.89
N VAL A 709 31.29 3.52 19.45
CA VAL A 709 32.46 3.63 20.33
C VAL A 709 32.56 5.03 20.94
N GLN A 710 32.37 6.08 20.16
CA GLN A 710 32.40 7.46 20.67
C GLN A 710 31.30 7.75 21.69
N ILE A 711 30.09 7.27 21.46
CA ILE A 711 28.98 7.41 22.43
C ILE A 711 29.31 6.64 23.72
N GLN A 712 29.94 5.49 23.60
CA GLN A 712 30.33 4.67 24.73
C GLN A 712 31.54 5.21 25.52
N GLU A 713 32.53 5.84 24.87
CA GLU A 713 33.65 6.49 25.55
C GLU A 713 33.18 7.54 26.56
N LYS A 714 32.05 8.20 26.28
CA LYS A 714 31.39 9.13 27.21
C LYS A 714 30.74 8.43 28.42
N MET A 715 30.57 7.10 28.39
CA MET A 715 29.72 6.30 29.29
C MET A 715 30.46 5.20 30.08
N THR A 716 31.73 4.91 29.79
CA THR A 716 32.61 3.85 30.36
C THR A 716 32.31 2.36 30.01
N HIS A 717 33.39 1.55 30.06
CA HIS A 717 33.77 0.26 29.43
C HIS A 717 32.77 -0.87 29.07
N CYS A 718 32.90 -1.42 27.85
CA CYS A 718 32.45 -2.76 27.43
C CYS A 718 33.44 -3.42 26.42
N VAL A 719 33.28 -4.72 26.15
CA VAL A 719 34.17 -5.60 25.36
C VAL A 719 33.61 -5.84 23.95
N PHE A 720 34.44 -5.80 22.89
CA PHE A 720 34.03 -6.06 21.50
C PHE A 720 34.90 -7.11 20.81
N SER A 721 34.33 -7.86 19.86
CA SER A 721 35.03 -8.73 18.90
C SER A 721 34.54 -8.40 17.48
N CYS A 722 35.43 -8.34 16.49
CA CYS A 722 35.09 -7.91 15.12
C CYS A 722 35.83 -8.74 14.06
N ARG A 723 35.20 -9.04 12.93
CA ARG A 723 35.82 -9.70 11.76
C ARG A 723 35.68 -8.85 10.49
N LEU A 724 36.71 -8.77 9.67
CA LEU A 724 36.69 -7.99 8.43
C LEU A 724 36.25 -8.84 7.22
N GLY A 725 35.23 -8.39 6.49
CA GLY A 725 34.80 -9.02 5.24
C GLY A 725 35.77 -8.78 4.07
N PRO A 726 35.75 -9.62 3.02
CA PRO A 726 36.66 -9.53 1.87
C PRO A 726 36.50 -8.25 1.02
N THR A 727 35.42 -7.49 1.22
CA THR A 727 35.08 -6.26 0.49
C THR A 727 35.70 -4.97 1.06
N CYS A 728 36.19 -4.99 2.31
CA CYS A 728 36.57 -3.75 3.02
C CYS A 728 38.02 -3.28 2.81
N GLY A 729 38.89 -4.06 2.14
CA GLY A 729 40.21 -3.65 1.65
C GLY A 729 41.15 -2.97 2.68
N LEU A 730 42.21 -2.31 2.18
CA LEU A 730 43.21 -1.60 3.00
C LEU A 730 42.66 -0.33 3.67
N GLN A 731 41.70 0.35 3.02
CA GLN A 731 41.08 1.58 3.53
C GLN A 731 40.15 1.34 4.74
N GLY A 732 39.39 0.25 4.75
CA GLY A 732 38.60 -0.15 5.90
C GLY A 732 39.48 -0.46 7.11
N PHE A 733 40.59 -1.18 6.89
CA PHE A 733 41.57 -1.50 7.93
C PHE A 733 42.22 -0.24 8.53
N LEU A 734 42.67 0.72 7.72
CA LEU A 734 43.27 1.98 8.23
C LEU A 734 42.32 2.75 9.14
N LYS A 735 41.04 2.83 8.76
CA LYS A 735 40.01 3.49 9.56
C LYS A 735 39.68 2.71 10.84
N LEU A 736 39.66 1.38 10.76
CA LEU A 736 39.51 0.52 11.93
C LEU A 736 40.69 0.69 12.90
N VAL A 737 41.92 0.84 12.40
CA VAL A 737 43.12 1.11 13.22
C VAL A 737 43.05 2.45 13.95
N GLU A 738 42.47 3.48 13.34
CA GLU A 738 42.20 4.76 14.02
C GLU A 738 41.17 4.61 15.15
N ILE A 739 40.15 3.76 14.96
CA ILE A 739 39.12 3.47 15.96
C ILE A 739 39.63 2.46 17.02
N LEU A 740 40.59 1.59 16.69
CA LEU A 740 41.18 0.59 17.60
C LEU A 740 41.84 1.23 18.83
N ALA A 741 42.32 2.47 18.72
CA ALA A 741 42.83 3.24 19.87
C ALA A 741 41.74 3.49 20.94
N ALA A 742 40.46 3.49 20.55
CA ALA A 742 39.28 3.67 21.39
C ALA A 742 38.66 2.34 21.89
N PHE A 743 39.26 1.19 21.56
CA PHE A 743 38.85 -0.12 22.06
C PHE A 743 39.88 -0.71 23.04
N PRO A 744 39.83 -0.39 24.35
CA PRO A 744 40.69 -1.05 25.35
C PRO A 744 40.45 -2.58 25.46
N SER A 745 39.37 -3.06 24.86
CA SER A 745 38.74 -4.35 25.15
C SER A 745 38.60 -5.27 23.92
N LEU A 746 39.19 -4.93 22.76
CA LEU A 746 39.02 -5.76 21.55
C LEU A 746 39.87 -7.03 21.65
N GLN A 747 39.23 -8.16 21.99
CA GLN A 747 39.99 -9.39 22.30
C GLN A 747 40.45 -10.13 21.03
N HIS A 748 39.69 -10.04 19.94
CA HIS A 748 39.97 -10.73 18.68
C HIS A 748 39.54 -9.91 17.46
N LEU A 749 40.47 -9.73 16.52
CA LEU A 749 40.23 -9.24 15.16
C LEU A 749 40.63 -10.37 14.20
N GLU A 750 39.68 -10.99 13.52
CA GLU A 750 39.97 -11.99 12.45
C GLU A 750 40.01 -11.36 11.07
#